data_AF-A0AAW5UZX4-F1
#
_entry.id   AF-A0AAW5UZX4-F1
#
_cell.length_a   1.000
_cell.length_b   1.000
_cell.length_c   1.000
_cell.angle_alpha   90.00
_cell.angle_beta   90.00
_cell.angle_gamma   90.00
#
_symmetry.space_group_name_H-M   'P 1'
#
loop_
_entity.id
_entity.type
_entity.pdbx_description
1 polymer ?
#
loop_
_entity_poly.entity_id
_entity_poly.type
_entity_poly.pdbx_seq_one_letter_code
_entity_poly.pdbx_strand_id
1 'polypeptide(L)'
;MKRVKHTLLYLLAVGAMLLTGCSDDFFGDKTEQHDSNRIQLSGDIDQLAVTRVNDNGFCNGDVMGVYIVDYEGNKPGTLKVNGNRGDNVRHTFDEPNYKWNSAYDLFWKDKHTHIDVYGYYPFANPESIEDYQFEVQKDQSKATENGEMGGYEASDFLWGKVSDVAPTTSVIRLPMAHRMSNARVTLIKGSGFAEGEWANLEKIVLTANVARKASINLSTGDIKTAGAVENTMTIPSRTNDEWRTIVVPQTVAAGTTLFSITIGGVPYKFTKNEAFTYVSGKMMNFGIKVDKQTGSGAYKLTLVSESITPWENDLVSHDATTKEYVVINSTKGHLKEAIAAANKDYTKIKNLKITGEISAQDFYFMRDSMENLAALNLKEVIIRGGEQRLTGGAQGVYPHNDYEIPYEALRGKKSLNLLVLPDKLTKIGIAAFADDQNITGSLIIPEGVTEIEVGAFYDCRSMNGTLSLPSTLKYLGRGIDLWWYGGVFTYCGFTSELILPNNLECIAGNNTFAGCEGLHGELRFPEKLTEISDGAFNGCKSLTGSITIPQGVHKLPTSVFQFCDNLNGTLTLPDGITSIGYNCFQGCALKGELKLPKNLTVIADEVFNGCDFSGELVLPKTIRSIGKRAFANNWRLMGIVEFPEGLQSIGAGAFANCRMIEGLVFPESLESIRAENSYNEDGGAFQGCYGINSIVCKSDMPAYVQDKVFDGVAKDNFTLEVPESAISQYQSAPGWCDFKRIAAHHELVCRPSVACALSTEHKQKLVINAEGEWEVASKPNWCEVSPASGNKKTEVTLTIKGMAKNADSRDGKVVFRLKDKDYTHECSVSQYGYEYGEDEWITLQKATKGNNGGINIVLLGDGFNAKDIASGKYLNDIKQEVEYFFGIEPYKTYRDYFNVYTAIPLSTESGVGTVNTIRYNRFNTTFTGGVGLKADYDEVFNYALGAPTVNKSNLNQTLIIMVPNSTDYGGICQMWEDGSAIAFCPQSTYGYPLDTRGVIQHEAGGHGFGKLGDEYIYHNAFIDFCDCTCCGHVLEFNGAKSLGWFDNLELTGKMHSVGWSHLIFDDRYSDIVDIYEGGYMHNRGVFRSEPNSCMNNDIPYYSTISRESIVKRIKAYAGETYSFEDFVKNDKRDAGIVESRAFGGNGDQRTSGTYQHAPIFHKGSPLKMAKVRKHR
;
A
#
# COMPACT_ATOMS: atom_id res chain seq x y z
N MET A 1 49.72 -6.65 -3.78
CA MET A 1 50.14 -8.03 -4.19
C MET A 1 49.04 -8.99 -3.71
N LYS A 2 48.54 -10.00 -4.46
CA LYS A 2 49.16 -11.33 -4.74
C LYS A 2 49.78 -11.94 -3.47
N ARG A 3 49.43 -13.13 -2.95
CA ARG A 3 48.41 -14.20 -3.21
C ARG A 3 48.06 -14.78 -1.80
N VAL A 4 46.99 -15.54 -1.52
CA VAL A 4 46.70 -16.92 -1.99
C VAL A 4 45.20 -17.27 -1.83
N LYS A 5 44.75 -18.16 -2.71
CA LYS A 5 43.46 -18.86 -2.84
C LYS A 5 42.90 -19.46 -1.52
N HIS A 6 41.60 -19.72 -1.31
CA HIS A 6 40.54 -20.33 -2.16
C HIS A 6 40.74 -21.82 -2.53
N THR A 7 40.37 -22.74 -1.64
CA THR A 7 39.76 -24.03 -2.05
C THR A 7 38.93 -24.65 -0.92
N LEU A 8 37.85 -25.36 -1.27
CA LEU A 8 36.97 -26.17 -0.40
C LEU A 8 36.28 -25.46 0.79
N LEU A 9 35.05 -24.97 0.54
CA LEU A 9 33.84 -25.39 1.27
C LEU A 9 32.58 -24.85 0.57
N TYR A 10 32.30 -25.39 -0.62
CA TYR A 10 31.30 -24.89 -1.58
C TYR A 10 29.93 -25.60 -1.41
N LEU A 11 29.49 -25.87 -0.17
CA LEU A 11 28.57 -26.99 0.09
C LEU A 11 27.46 -26.84 1.15
N LEU A 12 27.38 -25.74 1.93
CA LEU A 12 26.42 -25.62 3.05
C LEU A 12 25.76 -24.23 3.15
N ALA A 13 25.29 -23.69 2.03
CA ALA A 13 24.53 -22.43 1.97
C ALA A 13 23.42 -22.47 0.89
N VAL A 14 22.78 -23.62 0.73
CA VAL A 14 21.53 -23.81 -0.02
C VAL A 14 20.57 -24.50 0.94
N GLY A 15 19.45 -23.86 1.24
CA GLY A 15 18.67 -24.14 2.46
C GLY A 15 19.30 -23.47 3.69
N ALA A 16 18.59 -22.74 4.55
CA ALA A 16 17.16 -22.42 4.54
C ALA A 16 16.96 -20.89 4.70
N MET A 17 16.30 -20.29 3.71
CA MET A 17 15.20 -19.36 4.04
C MET A 17 14.01 -20.22 4.52
N LEU A 18 12.87 -19.64 4.95
CA LEU A 18 11.56 -20.31 5.15
C LEU A 18 11.45 -20.96 6.58
N LEU A 19 10.51 -20.65 7.52
CA LEU A 19 9.05 -20.34 7.47
C LEU A 19 8.42 -19.56 8.65
N THR A 20 7.29 -18.88 8.38
CA THR A 20 6.34 -18.16 9.27
C THR A 20 6.86 -16.87 9.94
N GLY A 21 6.16 -15.72 10.01
CA GLY A 21 4.74 -15.41 9.73
C GLY A 21 3.95 -15.43 11.05
N CYS A 22 3.08 -14.46 11.35
CA CYS A 22 2.52 -14.15 12.70
C CYS A 22 0.97 -14.22 12.81
N SER A 23 0.33 -13.60 13.82
CA SER A 23 -0.78 -14.16 14.67
C SER A 23 -2.03 -13.27 15.08
N ASP A 24 -3.26 -13.55 14.59
CA ASP A 24 -4.61 -12.97 14.88
C ASP A 24 -5.72 -14.03 14.58
N ASP A 25 -6.93 -14.01 15.13
CA ASP A 25 -7.78 -12.84 15.48
C ASP A 25 -8.76 -13.07 16.65
N PHE A 26 -9.10 -11.98 17.35
CA PHE A 26 -10.25 -11.78 18.26
C PHE A 26 -10.40 -10.26 18.53
N PHE A 27 -11.53 -9.66 18.94
CA PHE A 27 -12.90 -10.11 19.27
C PHE A 27 -13.89 -8.95 19.01
N GLY A 28 -15.17 -9.23 18.73
CA GLY A 28 -16.23 -8.23 18.54
C GLY A 28 -17.63 -8.83 18.43
N ASP A 29 -18.42 -8.70 19.50
CA ASP A 29 -19.82 -9.11 19.69
C ASP A 29 -20.23 -10.60 19.55
N LYS A 30 -20.95 -11.06 20.58
CA LYS A 30 -21.37 -12.46 20.76
C LYS A 30 -22.73 -12.75 20.12
N THR A 31 -22.78 -12.90 18.79
CA THR A 31 -23.67 -13.91 18.20
C THR A 31 -23.26 -14.37 16.79
N GLU A 32 -22.63 -13.53 15.97
CA GLU A 32 -22.32 -13.88 14.55
C GLU A 32 -20.83 -13.76 14.17
N GLN A 33 -19.93 -13.43 15.11
CA GLN A 33 -18.51 -13.19 14.82
C GLN A 33 -17.61 -14.45 14.95
N HIS A 34 -17.87 -15.48 14.14
CA HIS A 34 -16.98 -16.66 14.02
C HIS A 34 -16.38 -16.88 12.62
N ASP A 35 -16.82 -16.14 11.59
CA ASP A 35 -16.46 -16.42 10.18
C ASP A 35 -15.44 -15.44 9.57
N SER A 36 -15.17 -14.28 10.20
CA SER A 36 -14.42 -13.17 9.59
C SER A 36 -12.92 -13.39 9.38
N ASN A 37 -12.33 -14.42 9.98
CA ASN A 37 -10.88 -14.68 9.94
C ASN A 37 -10.55 -16.15 9.59
N ARG A 38 -11.57 -16.84 9.07
CA ARG A 38 -11.52 -18.24 8.67
C ARG A 38 -10.94 -18.33 7.27
N ILE A 39 -9.95 -19.19 7.06
CA ILE A 39 -9.42 -19.48 5.73
C ILE A 39 -10.48 -20.29 4.97
N GLN A 40 -11.19 -19.63 4.06
CA GLN A 40 -12.14 -20.30 3.17
C GLN A 40 -11.39 -20.82 1.94
N LEU A 41 -11.54 -22.12 1.63
CA LEU A 41 -10.85 -22.76 0.52
C LEU A 41 -11.82 -23.32 -0.52
N SER A 42 -11.38 -23.35 -1.77
CA SER A 42 -11.95 -24.16 -2.84
C SER A 42 -10.84 -24.89 -3.60
N GLY A 43 -11.07 -26.15 -3.96
CA GLY A 43 -10.27 -26.87 -4.96
C GLY A 43 -10.97 -26.84 -6.32
N ASP A 44 -10.26 -26.32 -7.33
CA ASP A 44 -10.72 -26.15 -8.71
C ASP A 44 -9.73 -26.89 -9.64
N ILE A 45 -10.16 -27.74 -10.59
CA ILE A 45 -9.22 -28.54 -11.40
C ILE A 45 -8.80 -27.80 -12.68
N ASP A 46 -7.50 -27.60 -12.87
CA ASP A 46 -6.90 -27.03 -14.10
C ASP A 46 -6.94 -28.05 -15.25
N GLN A 47 -8.09 -28.17 -15.89
CA GLN A 47 -8.35 -29.06 -17.02
C GLN A 47 -9.28 -28.43 -18.06
N LEU A 48 -9.24 -28.96 -19.29
CA LEU A 48 -10.20 -28.57 -20.33
C LEU A 48 -11.55 -29.26 -20.06
N ALA A 49 -12.56 -28.47 -19.65
CA ALA A 49 -13.94 -28.90 -19.46
C ALA A 49 -14.65 -29.11 -20.82
N VAL A 50 -14.58 -30.34 -21.34
CA VAL A 50 -15.22 -30.78 -22.59
C VAL A 50 -16.67 -31.24 -22.35
N THR A 51 -16.98 -31.89 -21.23
CA THR A 51 -18.32 -32.50 -20.97
C THR A 51 -18.98 -32.19 -19.62
N ARG A 52 -18.23 -31.81 -18.57
CA ARG A 52 -18.78 -31.53 -17.23
C ARG A 52 -19.21 -30.09 -17.05
N VAL A 53 -20.22 -29.92 -16.18
CA VAL A 53 -21.01 -28.69 -15.98
C VAL A 53 -20.35 -27.64 -15.11
N ASN A 54 -19.30 -27.99 -14.38
CA ASN A 54 -18.63 -27.10 -13.43
C ASN A 54 -17.11 -27.21 -13.58
N ASP A 55 -16.42 -26.11 -13.27
CA ASP A 55 -14.97 -25.99 -13.47
C ASP A 55 -14.17 -26.66 -12.33
N ASN A 56 -14.84 -27.02 -11.24
CA ASN A 56 -14.22 -27.66 -10.08
C ASN A 56 -13.93 -29.15 -10.28
N GLY A 57 -14.77 -29.89 -11.02
CA GLY A 57 -14.52 -31.28 -11.42
C GLY A 57 -14.72 -32.37 -10.34
N PHE A 58 -14.72 -32.03 -9.05
CA PHE A 58 -14.96 -32.94 -7.91
C PHE A 58 -16.46 -33.25 -7.65
N CYS A 59 -16.74 -34.36 -6.95
CA CYS A 59 -18.09 -34.83 -6.59
C CYS A 59 -18.34 -34.95 -5.07
N ASN A 60 -19.61 -35.11 -4.68
CA ASN A 60 -20.02 -35.11 -3.28
C ASN A 60 -19.31 -36.18 -2.44
N GLY A 61 -18.54 -35.76 -1.44
CA GLY A 61 -17.77 -36.65 -0.57
C GLY A 61 -16.33 -36.89 -1.02
N ASP A 62 -15.90 -36.33 -2.17
CA ASP A 62 -14.47 -36.28 -2.53
C ASP A 62 -13.65 -35.61 -1.44
N VAL A 63 -12.41 -36.09 -1.28
CA VAL A 63 -11.56 -35.71 -0.16
C VAL A 63 -10.17 -35.31 -0.64
N MET A 64 -9.80 -34.04 -0.43
CA MET A 64 -8.44 -33.56 -0.63
C MET A 64 -7.71 -33.38 0.71
N GLY A 65 -6.40 -33.62 0.70
CA GLY A 65 -5.51 -33.23 1.79
C GLY A 65 -4.97 -31.83 1.53
N VAL A 66 -5.23 -30.91 2.45
CA VAL A 66 -4.70 -29.54 2.37
C VAL A 66 -3.60 -29.35 3.39
N TYR A 67 -2.48 -28.78 2.97
CA TYR A 67 -1.51 -28.18 3.87
C TYR A 67 -1.51 -26.67 3.71
N ILE A 68 -1.34 -25.96 4.82
CA ILE A 68 -1.16 -24.51 4.83
C ILE A 68 0.16 -24.22 5.53
N VAL A 69 1.00 -23.37 4.92
CA VAL A 69 2.37 -23.09 5.39
C VAL A 69 2.64 -21.59 5.34
N ASP A 70 2.85 -20.97 6.50
CA ASP A 70 2.97 -19.51 6.63
C ASP A 70 4.37 -18.98 6.27
N TYR A 71 4.48 -17.73 5.81
CA TYR A 71 5.72 -17.16 5.23
C TYR A 71 6.71 -16.55 6.26
N GLU A 72 8.04 -16.76 6.14
CA GLU A 72 9.06 -16.25 7.09
C GLU A 72 9.44 -14.77 6.85
N GLY A 73 8.49 -13.87 7.12
CA GLY A 73 8.48 -12.57 6.45
C GLY A 73 8.24 -12.82 4.95
N ASN A 74 9.04 -12.27 4.05
CA ASN A 74 8.81 -12.40 2.60
C ASN A 74 9.35 -13.74 2.01
N LYS A 75 9.05 -14.89 2.63
CA LYS A 75 9.71 -16.18 2.37
C LYS A 75 8.73 -17.37 2.32
N PRO A 76 8.52 -18.02 1.16
CA PRO A 76 7.47 -19.03 0.90
C PRO A 76 7.63 -20.39 1.61
N GLY A 77 6.71 -21.33 1.34
CA GLY A 77 6.57 -22.66 1.94
C GLY A 77 7.76 -23.63 1.82
N THR A 78 8.06 -24.34 2.90
CA THR A 78 8.78 -25.62 2.93
C THR A 78 7.88 -26.61 3.65
N LEU A 79 7.07 -27.30 2.87
CA LEU A 79 6.03 -28.18 3.38
C LEU A 79 6.62 -29.30 4.27
N LYS A 80 6.08 -29.46 5.49
CA LYS A 80 6.46 -30.52 6.45
C LYS A 80 5.34 -31.55 6.53
N VAL A 81 5.65 -32.78 6.97
CA VAL A 81 4.61 -33.81 7.21
C VAL A 81 3.66 -33.35 8.32
N ASN A 82 4.21 -32.67 9.33
CA ASN A 82 3.51 -32.07 10.45
C ASN A 82 4.30 -30.87 11.02
N GLY A 83 3.60 -29.95 11.71
CA GLY A 83 4.13 -28.69 12.20
C GLY A 83 3.97 -27.50 11.22
N ASN A 84 2.99 -27.54 10.33
CA ASN A 84 2.55 -26.41 9.50
C ASN A 84 1.32 -25.71 10.16
N ARG A 85 0.61 -24.83 9.44
CA ARG A 85 -0.69 -24.29 9.88
C ARG A 85 -1.78 -25.34 9.79
N GLY A 86 -1.89 -25.93 8.60
CA GLY A 86 -2.75 -27.07 8.32
C GLY A 86 -1.86 -28.27 8.07
N ASP A 87 -1.97 -29.28 8.94
CA ASP A 87 -1.28 -30.56 8.77
C ASP A 87 -2.24 -31.56 8.13
N ASN A 88 -2.09 -31.79 6.82
CA ASN A 88 -2.88 -32.73 6.04
C ASN A 88 -4.39 -32.64 6.32
N VAL A 89 -4.94 -31.43 6.25
CA VAL A 89 -6.30 -31.13 6.68
C VAL A 89 -7.28 -31.68 5.67
N ARG A 90 -8.03 -32.68 6.12
CA ARG A 90 -9.06 -33.38 5.35
C ARG A 90 -10.20 -32.41 4.97
N HIS A 91 -10.20 -31.93 3.73
CA HIS A 91 -11.32 -31.18 3.18
C HIS A 91 -12.22 -32.12 2.40
N THR A 92 -13.53 -32.03 2.61
CA THR A 92 -14.55 -32.88 1.95
C THR A 92 -15.47 -32.01 1.10
N PHE A 93 -15.67 -32.36 -0.17
CA PHE A 93 -16.53 -31.57 -1.06
C PHE A 93 -18.02 -31.83 -0.77
N ASP A 94 -18.76 -30.74 -0.58
CA ASP A 94 -20.20 -30.69 -0.29
C ASP A 94 -20.89 -30.12 -1.52
N GLU A 95 -21.30 -31.03 -2.40
CA GLU A 95 -21.81 -30.69 -3.73
C GLU A 95 -23.18 -29.97 -3.70
N PRO A 96 -24.14 -30.29 -2.80
CA PRO A 96 -25.40 -29.55 -2.68
C PRO A 96 -25.20 -28.07 -2.32
N ASN A 97 -24.19 -27.76 -1.50
CA ASN A 97 -23.87 -26.39 -1.09
C ASN A 97 -22.70 -25.78 -1.88
N TYR A 98 -22.18 -26.51 -2.87
CA TYR A 98 -21.06 -26.14 -3.75
C TYR A 98 -19.83 -25.54 -3.03
N LYS A 99 -19.38 -26.22 -1.97
CA LYS A 99 -18.28 -25.75 -1.12
C LYS A 99 -17.39 -26.90 -0.64
N TRP A 100 -16.19 -26.58 -0.21
CA TRP A 100 -15.32 -27.51 0.51
C TRP A 100 -15.47 -27.31 2.02
N ASN A 101 -15.94 -28.34 2.73
CA ASN A 101 -15.98 -28.34 4.19
C ASN A 101 -14.66 -28.90 4.73
N SER A 102 -13.91 -28.10 5.50
CA SER A 102 -12.77 -28.60 6.27
C SER A 102 -13.24 -29.50 7.42
N ALA A 103 -12.44 -30.50 7.81
CA ALA A 103 -12.70 -31.33 8.99
C ALA A 103 -12.56 -30.57 10.33
N TYR A 104 -11.85 -29.44 10.33
CA TYR A 104 -11.83 -28.46 11.41
C TYR A 104 -11.53 -27.08 10.83
N ASP A 105 -12.06 -26.02 11.44
CA ASP A 105 -11.89 -24.67 10.90
C ASP A 105 -10.42 -24.23 10.97
N LEU A 106 -9.91 -23.86 9.80
CA LEU A 106 -8.62 -23.22 9.66
C LEU A 106 -8.84 -21.72 9.73
N PHE A 107 -8.12 -21.06 10.62
CA PHE A 107 -8.09 -19.61 10.73
C PHE A 107 -6.77 -19.11 10.16
N TRP A 108 -6.77 -17.86 9.70
CA TRP A 108 -5.55 -17.17 9.28
C TRP A 108 -4.51 -17.24 10.38
N LYS A 109 -3.21 -17.10 10.03
CA LYS A 109 -2.23 -16.94 11.10
C LYS A 109 -2.41 -15.56 11.72
N ASP A 110 -2.27 -14.46 10.98
CA ASP A 110 -2.87 -13.14 11.26
C ASP A 110 -3.48 -12.53 9.99
N LYS A 111 -3.92 -11.27 10.10
CA LYS A 111 -4.36 -10.38 9.00
C LYS A 111 -3.25 -9.95 8.04
N HIS A 112 -2.01 -10.34 8.28
CA HIS A 112 -0.86 -9.91 7.51
C HIS A 112 -0.02 -11.06 6.90
N THR A 113 -0.18 -12.27 7.41
CA THR A 113 0.71 -13.40 7.15
C THR A 113 0.30 -14.17 5.93
N HIS A 114 1.13 -14.03 4.90
CA HIS A 114 0.98 -14.75 3.66
C HIS A 114 1.16 -16.26 3.89
N ILE A 115 0.35 -17.05 3.19
CA ILE A 115 0.39 -18.51 3.22
C ILE A 115 0.65 -19.09 1.84
N ASP A 116 1.39 -20.21 1.81
CA ASP A 116 1.27 -21.17 0.74
C ASP A 116 0.16 -22.17 1.12
N VAL A 117 -0.79 -22.37 0.23
CA VAL A 117 -1.78 -23.45 0.34
C VAL A 117 -1.38 -24.53 -0.65
N TYR A 118 -1.17 -25.76 -0.18
CA TYR A 118 -0.91 -26.95 -0.99
C TYR A 118 -2.12 -27.88 -0.89
N GLY A 119 -2.68 -28.31 -2.02
CA GLY A 119 -3.75 -29.30 -2.09
C GLY A 119 -3.29 -30.54 -2.83
N TYR A 120 -3.68 -31.73 -2.37
CA TYR A 120 -3.52 -32.97 -3.13
C TYR A 120 -4.75 -33.88 -2.99
N TYR A 121 -4.96 -34.73 -3.99
CA TYR A 121 -6.04 -35.71 -4.05
C TYR A 121 -5.52 -37.02 -4.66
N PRO A 122 -6.02 -38.20 -4.23
CA PRO A 122 -6.96 -38.42 -3.12
C PRO A 122 -6.29 -38.28 -1.75
N PHE A 123 -7.09 -37.90 -0.74
CA PHE A 123 -6.63 -37.79 0.65
C PHE A 123 -6.04 -39.11 1.18
N ALA A 124 -4.86 -39.02 1.79
CA ALA A 124 -4.16 -40.13 2.42
C ALA A 124 -3.48 -39.67 3.73
N ASN A 125 -2.62 -40.51 4.30
CA ASN A 125 -1.73 -40.15 5.41
C ASN A 125 -0.27 -40.33 4.96
N PRO A 126 0.36 -39.33 4.31
CA PRO A 126 1.73 -39.45 3.82
C PRO A 126 2.75 -39.45 4.97
N GLU A 127 3.67 -40.42 4.97
CA GLU A 127 4.79 -40.48 5.94
C GLU A 127 5.95 -39.53 5.57
N SER A 128 5.94 -39.00 4.34
CA SER A 128 6.96 -38.10 3.78
C SER A 128 6.32 -37.12 2.80
N ILE A 129 6.81 -35.87 2.80
CA ILE A 129 6.43 -34.84 1.81
C ILE A 129 7.18 -35.06 0.50
N GLU A 130 8.50 -35.23 0.57
CA GLU A 130 9.39 -35.28 -0.61
C GLU A 130 9.40 -36.66 -1.31
N ASP A 131 8.82 -37.68 -0.66
CA ASP A 131 8.80 -39.08 -1.09
C ASP A 131 7.50 -39.79 -0.68
N TYR A 132 6.35 -39.14 -0.90
CA TYR A 132 5.04 -39.75 -0.65
C TYR A 132 4.86 -40.96 -1.58
N GLN A 133 4.69 -42.14 -0.97
CA GLN A 133 4.47 -43.39 -1.71
C GLN A 133 3.00 -43.50 -2.13
N PHE A 134 2.76 -43.43 -3.44
CA PHE A 134 1.45 -43.63 -4.05
C PHE A 134 1.48 -44.87 -4.96
N GLU A 135 0.43 -45.70 -4.91
CA GLU A 135 0.31 -46.86 -5.80
C GLU A 135 -0.94 -46.73 -6.69
N VAL A 136 -0.69 -46.50 -7.98
CA VAL A 136 -1.69 -46.57 -9.05
C VAL A 136 -2.31 -47.98 -9.04
N GLN A 137 -3.63 -48.08 -9.00
CA GLN A 137 -4.32 -49.37 -8.87
C GLN A 137 -4.05 -50.29 -10.06
N LYS A 138 -3.94 -51.59 -9.77
CA LYS A 138 -3.85 -52.64 -10.79
C LYS A 138 -5.16 -52.83 -11.55
N ASP A 139 -6.29 -52.68 -10.87
CA ASP A 139 -7.62 -52.76 -11.47
C ASP A 139 -8.29 -51.38 -11.40
N GLN A 140 -8.31 -50.71 -12.55
CA GLN A 140 -8.97 -49.41 -12.73
C GLN A 140 -10.36 -49.56 -13.35
N SER A 141 -10.83 -50.80 -13.55
CA SER A 141 -12.19 -51.09 -14.03
C SER A 141 -13.21 -51.22 -12.90
N LYS A 142 -12.77 -51.38 -11.64
CA LYS A 142 -13.64 -51.34 -10.45
C LYS A 142 -14.32 -49.97 -10.35
N ALA A 143 -15.65 -49.96 -10.40
CA ALA A 143 -16.47 -48.77 -10.16
C ALA A 143 -16.49 -48.36 -8.68
N THR A 144 -16.93 -47.13 -8.41
CA THR A 144 -17.21 -46.61 -7.08
C THR A 144 -18.43 -47.32 -6.49
N GLU A 145 -18.30 -47.90 -5.29
CA GLU A 145 -19.38 -48.65 -4.63
C GLU A 145 -19.35 -48.43 -3.11
N ASN A 146 -20.53 -48.26 -2.49
CA ASN A 146 -20.70 -48.16 -1.02
C ASN A 146 -19.87 -47.04 -0.33
N GLY A 147 -19.39 -46.04 -1.08
CA GLY A 147 -18.48 -45.00 -0.59
C GLY A 147 -16.99 -45.35 -0.68
N GLU A 148 -16.63 -46.50 -1.24
CA GLU A 148 -15.27 -46.77 -1.70
C GLU A 148 -15.04 -46.17 -3.09
N MET A 149 -14.00 -45.36 -3.22
CA MET A 149 -13.51 -44.75 -4.46
C MET A 149 -13.26 -45.80 -5.57
N GLY A 150 -13.57 -45.46 -6.81
CA GLY A 150 -13.36 -46.32 -7.98
C GLY A 150 -11.87 -46.54 -8.25
N GLY A 151 -11.50 -47.68 -8.85
CA GLY A 151 -10.08 -48.05 -9.03
C GLY A 151 -9.29 -47.08 -9.92
N TYR A 152 -9.95 -46.47 -10.91
CA TYR A 152 -9.38 -45.44 -11.77
C TYR A 152 -9.19 -44.10 -11.04
N GLU A 153 -10.20 -43.69 -10.30
CA GLU A 153 -10.22 -42.47 -9.48
C GLU A 153 -9.18 -42.54 -8.35
N ALA A 154 -9.11 -43.66 -7.64
CA ALA A 154 -8.08 -43.99 -6.65
C ALA A 154 -6.67 -44.22 -7.26
N SER A 155 -6.52 -44.06 -8.57
CA SER A 155 -5.21 -44.03 -9.26
C SER A 155 -4.81 -42.64 -9.75
N ASP A 156 -5.76 -41.73 -9.92
CA ASP A 156 -5.46 -40.37 -10.38
C ASP A 156 -4.92 -39.54 -9.22
N PHE A 157 -3.88 -38.76 -9.49
CA PHE A 157 -3.25 -37.93 -8.47
C PHE A 157 -3.22 -36.48 -8.92
N LEU A 158 -4.00 -35.66 -8.22
CA LEU A 158 -4.08 -34.22 -8.43
C LEU A 158 -3.19 -33.52 -7.40
N TRP A 159 -2.54 -32.45 -7.83
CA TRP A 159 -1.78 -31.56 -6.95
C TRP A 159 -2.00 -30.11 -7.38
N GLY A 160 -2.25 -29.24 -6.42
CA GLY A 160 -2.38 -27.81 -6.65
C GLY A 160 -1.67 -26.99 -5.58
N LYS A 161 -1.29 -25.77 -5.94
CA LYS A 161 -0.70 -24.83 -5.00
C LYS A 161 -1.11 -23.39 -5.32
N VAL A 162 -1.54 -22.65 -4.30
CA VAL A 162 -1.52 -21.18 -4.32
C VAL A 162 -0.36 -20.72 -3.47
N SER A 163 0.38 -19.72 -3.93
CA SER A 163 1.50 -19.13 -3.19
C SER A 163 1.19 -17.68 -2.83
N ASP A 164 1.81 -17.22 -1.76
CA ASP A 164 1.90 -15.80 -1.36
C ASP A 164 0.52 -15.16 -1.08
N VAL A 165 -0.40 -15.96 -0.52
CA VAL A 165 -1.79 -15.51 -0.34
C VAL A 165 -1.92 -14.66 0.90
N ALA A 166 -2.06 -13.35 0.68
CA ALA A 166 -2.38 -12.38 1.73
C ALA A 166 -3.68 -12.72 2.47
N PRO A 167 -3.78 -12.45 3.79
CA PRO A 167 -4.97 -12.75 4.56
C PRO A 167 -6.23 -12.03 4.07
N THR A 168 -7.29 -12.81 3.91
CA THR A 168 -8.53 -12.34 3.26
C THR A 168 -9.75 -13.10 3.76
N THR A 169 -10.90 -12.43 3.74
CA THR A 169 -12.23 -13.04 3.88
C THR A 169 -12.71 -13.76 2.62
N SER A 170 -11.97 -13.64 1.51
CA SER A 170 -12.30 -14.25 0.22
C SER A 170 -11.88 -15.72 0.14
N VAL A 171 -12.57 -16.50 -0.71
CA VAL A 171 -12.26 -17.93 -0.92
C VAL A 171 -10.98 -18.09 -1.74
N ILE A 172 -9.96 -18.73 -1.15
CA ILE A 172 -8.72 -19.09 -1.84
C ILE A 172 -8.98 -20.29 -2.74
N ARG A 173 -8.70 -20.17 -4.05
CA ARG A 173 -8.91 -21.23 -5.05
C ARG A 173 -7.61 -21.94 -5.39
N LEU A 174 -7.49 -23.20 -5.01
CA LEU A 174 -6.39 -24.11 -5.34
C LEU A 174 -6.52 -24.62 -6.79
N PRO A 175 -5.58 -24.30 -7.69
CA PRO A 175 -5.55 -24.85 -9.05
C PRO A 175 -4.96 -26.26 -9.02
N MET A 176 -5.82 -27.27 -9.00
CA MET A 176 -5.47 -28.69 -8.88
C MET A 176 -5.17 -29.27 -10.26
N ALA A 177 -3.94 -29.72 -10.51
CA ALA A 177 -3.54 -30.30 -11.80
C ALA A 177 -3.21 -31.80 -11.68
N HIS A 178 -3.62 -32.59 -12.67
CA HIS A 178 -3.21 -34.00 -12.79
C HIS A 178 -1.67 -34.10 -12.87
N ARG A 179 -1.06 -34.99 -12.08
CA ARG A 179 0.40 -35.23 -12.11
C ARG A 179 0.79 -36.62 -12.61
N MET A 180 -0.14 -37.57 -12.63
CA MET A 180 0.05 -38.85 -13.35
C MET A 180 0.06 -38.65 -14.87
N SER A 181 0.18 -39.74 -15.64
CA SER A 181 -0.03 -39.75 -17.09
C SER A 181 -1.30 -40.53 -17.43
N ASN A 182 -2.06 -40.11 -18.44
CA ASN A 182 -3.22 -40.87 -18.92
C ASN A 182 -2.86 -41.64 -20.20
N ALA A 183 -3.22 -42.92 -20.29
CA ALA A 183 -3.12 -43.75 -21.47
C ALA A 183 -4.52 -44.05 -22.02
N ARG A 184 -4.94 -43.30 -23.05
CA ARG A 184 -6.25 -43.39 -23.71
C ARG A 184 -6.13 -44.20 -25.00
N VAL A 185 -6.65 -45.42 -24.99
CA VAL A 185 -6.69 -46.30 -26.16
C VAL A 185 -8.12 -46.40 -26.69
N THR A 186 -8.34 -45.92 -27.92
CA THR A 186 -9.66 -45.98 -28.58
C THR A 186 -9.61 -47.01 -29.71
N LEU A 187 -10.45 -48.04 -29.64
CA LEU A 187 -10.55 -49.05 -30.69
C LEU A 187 -11.55 -48.61 -31.77
N ILE A 188 -11.05 -48.39 -32.99
CA ILE A 188 -11.83 -47.84 -34.10
C ILE A 188 -12.28 -48.97 -35.02
N LYS A 189 -13.59 -49.07 -35.27
CA LYS A 189 -14.19 -50.06 -36.18
C LYS A 189 -13.60 -49.89 -37.60
N GLY A 190 -12.88 -50.90 -38.07
CA GLY A 190 -12.41 -51.00 -39.45
C GLY A 190 -13.36 -51.76 -40.37
N SER A 191 -12.79 -52.29 -41.44
CA SER A 191 -13.49 -53.09 -42.45
C SER A 191 -13.70 -54.54 -42.01
N GLY A 192 -14.64 -55.24 -42.67
CA GLY A 192 -14.87 -56.68 -42.53
C GLY A 192 -15.90 -57.12 -41.48
N PHE A 193 -16.47 -56.21 -40.69
CA PHE A 193 -17.54 -56.52 -39.72
C PHE A 193 -18.93 -56.34 -40.32
N ALA A 194 -19.86 -57.21 -39.94
CA ALA A 194 -21.27 -57.05 -40.23
C ALA A 194 -21.90 -55.88 -39.43
N GLU A 195 -23.19 -55.63 -39.69
CA GLU A 195 -24.02 -54.75 -38.89
C GLU A 195 -24.26 -55.36 -37.49
N GLY A 196 -24.28 -54.52 -36.45
CA GLY A 196 -24.34 -54.95 -35.04
C GLY A 196 -23.09 -55.68 -34.50
N GLU A 197 -22.36 -56.44 -35.32
CA GLU A 197 -21.25 -57.31 -34.91
C GLU A 197 -20.21 -56.59 -34.05
N TRP A 198 -19.77 -55.39 -34.46
CA TRP A 198 -18.75 -54.64 -33.73
C TRP A 198 -19.18 -54.25 -32.31
N ALA A 199 -20.47 -53.99 -32.07
CA ALA A 199 -20.95 -53.61 -30.73
C ALA A 199 -20.94 -54.80 -29.77
N ASN A 200 -21.30 -55.99 -30.27
CA ASN A 200 -21.39 -57.23 -29.49
C ASN A 200 -20.06 -58.00 -29.39
N LEU A 201 -19.02 -57.55 -30.10
CA LEU A 201 -17.71 -58.19 -30.10
C LEU A 201 -16.96 -57.95 -28.79
N GLU A 202 -16.53 -59.02 -28.13
CA GLU A 202 -15.65 -58.92 -26.96
C GLU A 202 -14.36 -58.18 -27.32
N LYS A 203 -14.06 -57.14 -26.54
CA LYS A 203 -12.90 -56.28 -26.67
C LYS A 203 -12.35 -56.03 -25.27
N ILE A 204 -11.05 -56.27 -25.08
CA ILE A 204 -10.32 -56.01 -23.83
C ILE A 204 -9.00 -55.36 -24.20
N VAL A 205 -8.64 -54.26 -23.54
CA VAL A 205 -7.30 -53.66 -23.58
C VAL A 205 -6.71 -53.78 -22.18
N LEU A 206 -5.44 -54.15 -22.07
CA LEU A 206 -4.66 -54.17 -20.83
C LEU A 206 -3.35 -53.40 -21.02
N THR A 207 -2.96 -52.58 -20.06
CA THR A 207 -1.74 -51.76 -20.13
C THR A 207 -0.57 -52.50 -19.50
N ALA A 208 0.54 -52.60 -20.23
CA ALA A 208 1.61 -53.55 -19.99
C ALA A 208 2.97 -52.86 -19.81
N ASN A 209 3.88 -53.54 -19.10
CA ASN A 209 5.25 -53.09 -18.83
C ASN A 209 5.34 -51.70 -18.17
N VAL A 210 4.37 -51.40 -17.29
CA VAL A 210 4.35 -50.20 -16.45
C VAL A 210 4.68 -50.55 -15.00
N ALA A 211 5.44 -49.71 -14.33
CA ALA A 211 5.49 -49.65 -12.87
C ALA A 211 4.24 -48.92 -12.34
N ARG A 212 3.71 -49.36 -11.19
CA ARG A 212 2.54 -48.77 -10.51
C ARG A 212 2.88 -47.88 -9.31
N LYS A 213 4.10 -47.98 -8.78
CA LYS A 213 4.54 -47.24 -7.59
C LYS A 213 5.20 -45.93 -7.97
N ALA A 214 4.69 -44.85 -7.38
CA ALA A 214 5.16 -43.48 -7.53
C ALA A 214 5.76 -42.99 -6.22
N SER A 215 6.90 -42.29 -6.34
CA SER A 215 7.46 -41.39 -5.35
C SER A 215 6.99 -40.00 -5.76
N ILE A 216 6.15 -39.38 -4.93
CA ILE A 216 5.55 -38.07 -5.18
C ILE A 216 6.14 -37.05 -4.22
N ASN A 217 6.59 -35.91 -4.75
CA ASN A 217 6.96 -34.78 -3.94
C ASN A 217 5.76 -33.82 -3.77
N LEU A 218 5.17 -33.78 -2.58
CA LEU A 218 4.04 -32.93 -2.23
C LEU A 218 4.39 -31.44 -2.13
N SER A 219 5.67 -31.03 -2.10
CA SER A 219 6.07 -29.61 -2.15
C SER A 219 6.14 -29.03 -3.56
N THR A 220 6.17 -29.88 -4.61
CA THR A 220 6.33 -29.48 -6.02
C THR A 220 5.32 -30.11 -6.98
N GLY A 221 4.67 -31.20 -6.57
CA GLY A 221 3.84 -32.07 -7.40
C GLY A 221 4.65 -32.94 -8.39
N ASP A 222 5.97 -33.02 -8.23
CA ASP A 222 6.82 -33.86 -9.08
C ASP A 222 6.60 -35.35 -8.78
N ILE A 223 6.53 -36.18 -9.83
CA ILE A 223 6.37 -37.63 -9.71
C ILE A 223 7.56 -38.37 -10.32
N LYS A 224 8.08 -39.35 -9.58
CA LYS A 224 9.14 -40.28 -9.99
C LYS A 224 8.65 -41.71 -9.88
N THR A 225 9.17 -42.60 -10.72
CA THR A 225 8.89 -44.05 -10.61
C THR A 225 9.64 -44.64 -9.41
N ALA A 226 8.92 -45.21 -8.44
CA ALA A 226 9.48 -45.80 -7.21
C ALA A 226 9.58 -47.34 -7.26
N GLY A 227 8.86 -47.99 -8.17
CA GLY A 227 8.86 -49.44 -8.34
C GLY A 227 9.59 -49.91 -9.60
N ALA A 228 9.91 -51.21 -9.63
CA ALA A 228 10.24 -51.90 -10.88
C ALA A 228 8.99 -52.03 -11.78
N VAL A 229 9.20 -52.37 -13.05
CA VAL A 229 8.10 -52.74 -13.96
C VAL A 229 7.35 -53.96 -13.43
N GLU A 230 6.03 -53.87 -13.38
CA GLU A 230 5.20 -54.91 -12.78
C GLU A 230 5.01 -56.13 -13.70
N ASN A 231 5.17 -57.33 -13.13
CA ASN A 231 4.96 -58.60 -13.83
C ASN A 231 3.48 -58.88 -14.20
N THR A 232 2.55 -58.00 -13.82
CA THR A 232 1.12 -58.14 -14.14
C THR A 232 0.58 -56.85 -14.75
N MET A 233 -0.14 -56.98 -15.86
CA MET A 233 -0.73 -55.84 -16.58
C MET A 233 -1.81 -55.15 -15.75
N THR A 234 -1.94 -53.83 -15.93
CA THR A 234 -3.00 -53.01 -15.34
C THR A 234 -4.26 -53.11 -16.20
N ILE A 235 -5.42 -53.30 -15.55
CA ILE A 235 -6.74 -53.32 -16.18
C ILE A 235 -7.23 -51.87 -16.26
N PRO A 236 -7.41 -51.28 -17.45
CA PRO A 236 -7.88 -49.90 -17.61
C PRO A 236 -9.35 -49.74 -17.23
N SER A 237 -9.75 -48.51 -16.90
CA SER A 237 -11.15 -48.11 -17.00
C SER A 237 -11.63 -48.20 -18.45
N ARG A 238 -12.93 -48.44 -18.67
CA ARG A 238 -13.53 -48.57 -20.00
C ARG A 238 -14.86 -47.81 -20.10
N THR A 239 -15.00 -47.01 -21.16
CA THR A 239 -16.28 -46.44 -21.59
C THR A 239 -16.46 -46.73 -23.09
N ASN A 240 -17.51 -47.46 -23.46
CA ASN A 240 -17.77 -47.89 -24.85
C ASN A 240 -16.58 -48.63 -25.48
N ASP A 241 -15.91 -48.02 -26.46
CA ASP A 241 -14.69 -48.53 -27.13
C ASP A 241 -13.46 -47.65 -26.86
N GLU A 242 -13.47 -46.94 -25.73
CA GLU A 242 -12.34 -46.22 -25.15
C GLU A 242 -11.92 -46.88 -23.84
N TRP A 243 -10.61 -47.09 -23.68
CA TRP A 243 -9.97 -47.57 -22.46
C TRP A 243 -9.02 -46.48 -21.94
N ARG A 244 -9.13 -46.12 -20.66
CA ARG A 244 -8.24 -45.15 -20.01
C ARG A 244 -7.49 -45.82 -18.86
N THR A 245 -6.17 -45.66 -18.86
CA THR A 245 -5.31 -46.10 -17.75
C THR A 245 -4.61 -44.90 -17.16
N ILE A 246 -4.70 -44.68 -15.85
CA ILE A 246 -3.74 -43.85 -15.15
C ILE A 246 -2.42 -44.63 -15.04
N VAL A 247 -1.31 -43.97 -15.36
CA VAL A 247 0.03 -44.55 -15.42
C VAL A 247 1.03 -43.62 -14.73
N VAL A 248 1.89 -44.17 -13.87
CA VAL A 248 3.02 -43.42 -13.29
C VAL A 248 3.93 -42.92 -14.42
N PRO A 249 4.28 -41.62 -14.50
CA PRO A 249 5.15 -41.10 -15.54
C PRO A 249 6.47 -41.88 -15.65
N GLN A 250 6.74 -42.45 -16.82
CA GLN A 250 7.85 -43.38 -17.05
C GLN A 250 8.14 -43.55 -18.55
N THR A 251 9.32 -44.05 -18.90
CA THR A 251 9.70 -44.36 -20.30
C THR A 251 9.82 -45.87 -20.51
N VAL A 252 9.07 -46.39 -21.48
CA VAL A 252 9.07 -47.79 -21.91
C VAL A 252 9.98 -47.95 -23.13
N ALA A 253 10.84 -48.98 -23.14
CA ALA A 253 11.85 -49.17 -24.17
C ALA A 253 11.26 -49.62 -25.53
N ALA A 254 11.95 -49.28 -26.62
CA ALA A 254 11.61 -49.71 -27.98
C ALA A 254 11.41 -51.23 -28.10
N GLY A 255 10.39 -51.67 -28.84
CA GLY A 255 10.00 -53.07 -29.00
C GLY A 255 9.25 -53.69 -27.81
N THR A 256 9.15 -53.00 -26.68
CA THR A 256 8.38 -53.46 -25.51
C THR A 256 6.87 -53.30 -25.77
N THR A 257 6.06 -54.19 -25.18
CA THR A 257 4.59 -54.16 -25.33
C THR A 257 3.99 -53.08 -24.44
N LEU A 258 3.31 -52.10 -25.03
CA LEU A 258 2.55 -51.06 -24.30
C LEU A 258 1.15 -51.55 -23.92
N PHE A 259 0.48 -52.24 -24.85
CA PHE A 259 -0.89 -52.74 -24.63
C PHE A 259 -1.02 -54.20 -25.10
N SER A 260 -1.72 -55.02 -24.32
CA SER A 260 -2.25 -56.32 -24.74
C SER A 260 -3.73 -56.12 -25.07
N ILE A 261 -4.10 -56.38 -26.32
CA ILE A 261 -5.43 -56.08 -26.86
C ILE A 261 -6.07 -57.40 -27.31
N THR A 262 -7.12 -57.85 -26.63
CA THR A 262 -7.87 -59.06 -26.99
C THR A 262 -9.13 -58.68 -27.75
N ILE A 263 -9.31 -59.26 -28.94
CA ILE A 263 -10.49 -59.05 -29.81
C ILE A 263 -11.10 -60.42 -30.11
N GLY A 264 -12.35 -60.65 -29.66
CA GLY A 264 -13.06 -61.91 -29.83
C GLY A 264 -12.27 -63.12 -29.33
N GLY A 265 -11.73 -63.06 -28.10
CA GLY A 265 -10.86 -64.08 -27.52
C GLY A 265 -9.43 -64.17 -28.06
N VAL A 266 -9.07 -63.47 -29.15
CA VAL A 266 -7.71 -63.54 -29.74
C VAL A 266 -6.84 -62.38 -29.23
N PRO A 267 -5.68 -62.63 -28.58
CA PRO A 267 -4.80 -61.58 -28.04
C PRO A 267 -3.77 -61.07 -29.06
N TYR A 268 -3.58 -59.74 -29.08
CA TYR A 268 -2.61 -59.01 -29.89
C TYR A 268 -1.71 -58.14 -28.98
N LYS A 269 -0.46 -57.93 -29.39
CA LYS A 269 0.49 -57.06 -28.66
C LYS A 269 0.73 -55.78 -29.45
N PHE A 270 0.47 -54.63 -28.83
CA PHE A 270 0.84 -53.32 -29.36
C PHE A 270 2.24 -52.93 -28.85
N THR A 271 3.13 -52.54 -29.78
CA THR A 271 4.53 -52.17 -29.51
C THR A 271 4.87 -50.94 -30.36
N LYS A 272 5.82 -50.11 -29.90
CA LYS A 272 6.43 -49.05 -30.72
C LYS A 272 7.88 -49.40 -31.06
N ASN A 273 8.35 -48.99 -32.24
CA ASN A 273 9.73 -49.21 -32.71
C ASN A 273 10.75 -48.25 -32.09
N GLU A 274 10.26 -47.29 -31.29
CA GLU A 274 10.99 -46.27 -30.56
C GLU A 274 10.61 -46.35 -29.07
N ALA A 275 11.42 -45.76 -28.20
CA ALA A 275 11.06 -45.64 -26.78
C ALA A 275 9.88 -44.68 -26.63
N PHE A 276 8.95 -45.01 -25.73
CA PHE A 276 7.73 -44.22 -25.51
C PHE A 276 7.67 -43.71 -24.06
N THR A 277 7.39 -42.42 -23.88
CA THR A 277 7.33 -41.79 -22.54
C THR A 277 5.90 -41.40 -22.20
N TYR A 278 5.39 -41.96 -21.10
CA TYR A 278 4.19 -41.48 -20.43
C TYR A 278 4.51 -40.17 -19.71
N VAL A 279 4.06 -39.04 -20.25
CA VAL A 279 4.36 -37.69 -19.74
C VAL A 279 3.39 -37.31 -18.61
N SER A 280 3.92 -36.73 -17.53
CA SER A 280 3.16 -36.18 -16.39
C SER A 280 2.19 -35.06 -16.82
N GLY A 281 0.97 -35.08 -16.27
CA GLY A 281 -0.07 -34.07 -16.50
C GLY A 281 -0.55 -33.96 -17.94
N LYS A 282 -0.44 -35.06 -18.71
CA LYS A 282 -0.78 -35.13 -20.13
C LYS A 282 -1.44 -36.47 -20.47
N MET A 283 -2.25 -36.45 -21.52
CA MET A 283 -2.95 -37.62 -22.04
C MET A 283 -2.29 -38.13 -23.33
N MET A 284 -1.96 -39.42 -23.32
CA MET A 284 -1.37 -40.17 -24.42
C MET A 284 -2.51 -40.87 -25.19
N ASN A 285 -2.90 -40.31 -26.33
CA ASN A 285 -4.04 -40.78 -27.12
C ASN A 285 -3.58 -41.76 -28.21
N PHE A 286 -4.20 -42.92 -28.30
CA PHE A 286 -3.93 -43.96 -29.31
C PHE A 286 -5.22 -44.41 -30.01
N GLY A 287 -5.45 -43.95 -31.24
CA GLY A 287 -6.50 -44.48 -32.10
C GLY A 287 -6.01 -45.74 -32.82
N ILE A 288 -6.51 -46.91 -32.43
CA ILE A 288 -6.13 -48.20 -33.02
C ILE A 288 -7.32 -48.73 -33.84
N LYS A 289 -7.19 -48.66 -35.16
CA LYS A 289 -8.14 -49.24 -36.11
C LYS A 289 -8.00 -50.76 -36.13
N VAL A 290 -9.12 -51.46 -36.01
CA VAL A 290 -9.20 -52.93 -36.06
C VAL A 290 -9.93 -53.34 -37.34
N ASP A 291 -9.26 -54.01 -38.28
CA ASP A 291 -9.88 -54.62 -39.46
C ASP A 291 -10.03 -56.14 -39.28
N LYS A 292 -11.19 -56.72 -39.62
CA LYS A 292 -11.42 -58.17 -39.57
C LYS A 292 -10.91 -58.84 -40.86
N GLN A 293 -10.06 -59.85 -40.72
CA GLN A 293 -9.49 -60.56 -41.87
C GLN A 293 -10.42 -61.67 -42.38
N THR A 294 -10.60 -61.74 -43.70
CA THR A 294 -11.40 -62.77 -44.36
C THR A 294 -10.75 -64.15 -44.25
N GLY A 295 -11.49 -65.12 -43.73
CA GLY A 295 -11.14 -66.55 -43.74
C GLY A 295 -10.22 -67.04 -42.61
N SER A 296 -9.57 -66.15 -41.84
CA SER A 296 -8.64 -66.54 -40.76
C SER A 296 -9.22 -66.43 -39.34
N GLY A 297 -10.31 -65.67 -39.15
CA GLY A 297 -10.82 -65.31 -37.82
C GLY A 297 -9.94 -64.30 -37.06
N ALA A 298 -8.84 -63.85 -37.65
CA ALA A 298 -7.91 -62.89 -37.06
C ALA A 298 -8.29 -61.43 -37.39
N TYR A 299 -7.69 -60.51 -36.64
CA TYR A 299 -7.87 -59.08 -36.76
C TYR A 299 -6.53 -58.40 -37.05
N LYS A 300 -6.52 -57.39 -37.91
CA LYS A 300 -5.37 -56.50 -38.13
C LYS A 300 -5.58 -55.22 -37.32
N LEU A 301 -4.71 -55.00 -36.34
CA LEU A 301 -4.63 -53.75 -35.59
C LEU A 301 -3.69 -52.78 -36.32
N THR A 302 -4.09 -51.53 -36.46
CA THR A 302 -3.32 -50.46 -37.13
C THR A 302 -3.45 -49.17 -36.33
N LEU A 303 -2.33 -48.57 -35.90
CA LEU A 303 -2.34 -47.22 -35.33
C LEU A 303 -2.75 -46.23 -36.43
N VAL A 304 -3.76 -45.41 -36.18
CA VAL A 304 -4.27 -44.40 -37.13
C VAL A 304 -4.27 -42.97 -36.56
N SER A 305 -4.14 -42.82 -35.24
CA SER A 305 -3.81 -41.55 -34.60
C SER A 305 -2.97 -41.78 -33.34
N GLU A 306 -1.99 -40.89 -33.12
CA GLU A 306 -1.24 -40.77 -31.88
C GLU A 306 -1.10 -39.28 -31.56
N SER A 307 -1.40 -38.87 -30.32
CA SER A 307 -1.20 -37.47 -29.89
C SER A 307 -1.02 -37.34 -28.39
N ILE A 308 -0.19 -36.38 -27.99
CA ILE A 308 -0.03 -35.94 -26.60
C ILE A 308 -0.84 -34.65 -26.44
N THR A 309 -1.85 -34.67 -25.58
CA THR A 309 -2.73 -33.52 -25.32
C THR A 309 -2.62 -33.07 -23.86
N PRO A 310 -3.12 -31.86 -23.52
CA PRO A 310 -3.60 -31.58 -22.18
C PRO A 310 -4.56 -32.67 -21.68
N TRP A 311 -4.78 -32.71 -20.36
CA TRP A 311 -5.79 -33.59 -19.79
C TRP A 311 -7.18 -33.02 -20.14
N GLU A 312 -8.02 -33.88 -20.73
CA GLU A 312 -9.43 -33.61 -20.99
C GLU A 312 -10.24 -34.30 -19.90
N ASN A 313 -11.27 -33.62 -19.38
CA ASN A 313 -12.14 -34.21 -18.37
C ASN A 313 -12.79 -35.52 -18.91
N ASP A 314 -12.84 -36.56 -18.08
CA ASP A 314 -13.35 -37.87 -18.50
C ASP A 314 -14.72 -38.21 -17.93
N LEU A 315 -15.20 -39.42 -18.28
CA LEU A 315 -16.54 -39.91 -17.96
C LEU A 315 -16.54 -40.89 -16.77
N VAL A 316 -15.43 -41.01 -16.02
CA VAL A 316 -15.24 -42.11 -15.05
C VAL A 316 -14.66 -41.65 -13.69
N SER A 317 -13.88 -40.58 -13.61
CA SER A 317 -13.60 -39.95 -12.30
C SER A 317 -14.82 -39.19 -11.77
N HIS A 318 -14.98 -39.11 -10.45
CA HIS A 318 -15.89 -38.19 -9.75
C HIS A 318 -17.34 -38.24 -10.28
N ASP A 319 -17.96 -39.42 -10.19
CA ASP A 319 -19.41 -39.72 -10.38
C ASP A 319 -20.14 -38.90 -11.48
N ALA A 320 -19.48 -38.71 -12.63
CA ALA A 320 -19.81 -37.68 -13.64
C ALA A 320 -21.24 -37.69 -14.23
N THR A 321 -22.04 -38.72 -13.98
CA THR A 321 -23.37 -38.95 -14.58
C THR A 321 -24.46 -37.97 -14.13
N THR A 322 -24.31 -37.29 -12.99
CA THR A 322 -25.31 -36.36 -12.46
C THR A 322 -25.20 -34.94 -13.04
N LYS A 323 -24.03 -34.59 -13.62
CA LYS A 323 -23.67 -33.23 -14.07
C LYS A 323 -22.89 -33.24 -15.40
N GLU A 324 -23.42 -33.96 -16.38
CA GLU A 324 -23.08 -33.76 -17.79
C GLU A 324 -23.73 -32.48 -18.35
N TYR A 325 -23.04 -31.78 -19.26
CA TYR A 325 -23.70 -30.83 -20.15
C TYR A 325 -24.61 -31.60 -21.12
N VAL A 326 -25.82 -31.09 -21.36
CA VAL A 326 -26.57 -31.49 -22.54
C VAL A 326 -25.86 -30.87 -23.74
N VAL A 327 -25.06 -31.66 -24.45
CA VAL A 327 -24.31 -31.22 -25.64
C VAL A 327 -25.25 -31.20 -26.84
N ILE A 328 -25.45 -30.04 -27.44
CA ILE A 328 -26.29 -29.83 -28.62
C ILE A 328 -25.46 -29.22 -29.74
N ASN A 329 -25.33 -29.93 -30.86
CA ASN A 329 -24.84 -29.34 -32.11
C ASN A 329 -26.00 -28.63 -32.82
N SER A 330 -25.94 -27.31 -32.93
CA SER A 330 -26.96 -26.49 -33.56
C SER A 330 -26.55 -25.99 -34.95
N THR A 331 -27.55 -25.53 -35.71
CA THR A 331 -27.38 -24.68 -36.88
C THR A 331 -28.10 -23.35 -36.62
N LYS A 332 -27.58 -22.26 -37.18
CA LYS A 332 -28.08 -20.89 -37.02
C LYS A 332 -29.62 -20.79 -36.97
N GLY A 333 -30.19 -20.43 -35.81
CA GLY A 333 -31.63 -20.22 -35.60
C GLY A 333 -32.44 -21.46 -35.24
N HIS A 334 -31.80 -22.61 -34.98
CA HIS A 334 -32.46 -23.90 -34.77
C HIS A 334 -32.07 -24.64 -33.47
N LEU A 335 -31.61 -23.92 -32.43
CA LEU A 335 -31.24 -24.54 -31.15
C LEU A 335 -32.42 -25.29 -30.49
N LYS A 336 -33.64 -24.76 -30.61
CA LYS A 336 -34.85 -25.39 -30.07
C LYS A 336 -35.17 -26.71 -30.77
N GLU A 337 -35.08 -26.72 -32.09
CA GLU A 337 -35.28 -27.90 -32.93
C GLU A 337 -34.18 -28.95 -32.69
N ALA A 338 -32.92 -28.52 -32.50
CA ALA A 338 -31.80 -29.39 -32.18
C ALA A 338 -31.95 -30.06 -30.80
N ILE A 339 -32.42 -29.32 -29.78
CA ILE A 339 -32.77 -29.88 -28.46
C ILE A 339 -33.91 -30.91 -28.56
N ALA A 340 -34.95 -30.63 -29.35
CA ALA A 340 -36.05 -31.56 -29.57
C ALA A 340 -35.60 -32.82 -30.33
N ALA A 341 -34.75 -32.68 -31.35
CA ALA A 341 -34.18 -33.80 -32.11
C ALA A 341 -33.26 -34.69 -31.25
N ALA A 342 -32.60 -34.13 -30.23
CA ALA A 342 -31.85 -34.87 -29.22
C ALA A 342 -32.76 -35.59 -28.19
N ASN A 343 -34.08 -35.54 -28.33
CA ASN A 343 -35.09 -36.04 -27.38
C ASN A 343 -34.92 -35.46 -25.96
N LYS A 344 -34.60 -34.17 -25.86
CA LYS A 344 -34.45 -33.44 -24.60
C LYS A 344 -35.54 -32.37 -24.45
N ASP A 345 -35.92 -32.09 -23.21
CA ASP A 345 -36.91 -31.06 -22.86
C ASP A 345 -36.19 -29.78 -22.41
N TYR A 346 -36.26 -28.73 -23.24
CA TYR A 346 -35.55 -27.46 -22.99
C TYR A 346 -35.96 -26.78 -21.67
N THR A 347 -37.16 -27.05 -21.14
CA THR A 347 -37.59 -26.50 -19.84
C THR A 347 -36.86 -27.14 -18.66
N LYS A 348 -36.32 -28.36 -18.86
CA LYS A 348 -35.61 -29.16 -17.84
C LYS A 348 -34.09 -29.15 -17.99
N ILE A 349 -33.55 -28.61 -19.09
CA ILE A 349 -32.10 -28.46 -19.27
C ILE A 349 -31.59 -27.40 -18.30
N LYS A 350 -30.89 -27.84 -17.25
CA LYS A 350 -30.11 -26.95 -16.38
C LYS A 350 -28.77 -26.57 -16.97
N ASN A 351 -28.15 -27.46 -17.74
CA ASN A 351 -26.78 -27.29 -18.18
C ASN A 351 -26.67 -27.59 -19.67
N LEU A 352 -26.25 -26.60 -20.46
CA LEU A 352 -26.20 -26.68 -21.91
C LEU A 352 -24.78 -26.38 -22.41
N LYS A 353 -24.24 -27.27 -23.25
CA LYS A 353 -23.07 -26.96 -24.09
C LYS A 353 -23.53 -26.93 -25.53
N ILE A 354 -23.21 -25.85 -26.23
CA ILE A 354 -23.55 -25.70 -27.65
C ILE A 354 -22.30 -25.91 -28.50
N THR A 355 -22.49 -26.57 -29.64
CA THR A 355 -21.49 -26.73 -30.71
C THR A 355 -22.14 -26.38 -32.06
N GLY A 356 -21.34 -26.16 -33.10
CA GLY A 356 -21.86 -25.74 -34.41
C GLY A 356 -22.17 -24.24 -34.46
N GLU A 357 -23.34 -23.87 -35.00
CA GLU A 357 -23.69 -22.47 -35.28
C GLU A 357 -24.96 -22.01 -34.55
N ILE A 358 -24.94 -20.76 -34.04
CA ILE A 358 -26.13 -20.10 -33.47
C ILE A 358 -26.29 -18.67 -34.00
N SER A 359 -27.43 -18.06 -33.68
CA SER A 359 -27.83 -16.69 -33.98
C SER A 359 -28.37 -16.00 -32.73
N ALA A 360 -28.69 -14.70 -32.84
CA ALA A 360 -29.38 -13.98 -31.79
C ALA A 360 -30.73 -14.63 -31.40
N GLN A 361 -31.45 -15.23 -32.35
CA GLN A 361 -32.71 -15.94 -32.08
C GLN A 361 -32.54 -17.10 -31.09
N ASP A 362 -31.38 -17.77 -31.10
CA ASP A 362 -31.05 -18.85 -30.19
C ASP A 362 -30.67 -18.34 -28.78
N PHE A 363 -30.00 -17.18 -28.70
CA PHE A 363 -29.73 -16.49 -27.44
C PHE A 363 -31.02 -16.08 -26.73
N TYR A 364 -31.95 -15.40 -27.42
CA TYR A 364 -33.23 -15.03 -26.81
C TYR A 364 -34.09 -16.24 -26.47
N PHE A 365 -34.00 -17.35 -27.21
CA PHE A 365 -34.64 -18.60 -26.80
C PHE A 365 -34.06 -19.16 -25.48
N MET A 366 -32.73 -19.10 -25.28
CA MET A 366 -32.13 -19.46 -23.98
C MET A 366 -32.57 -18.53 -22.86
N ARG A 367 -32.60 -17.22 -23.10
CA ARG A 367 -33.04 -16.18 -22.16
C ARG A 367 -34.51 -16.36 -21.75
N ASP A 368 -35.39 -16.38 -22.74
CA ASP A 368 -36.85 -16.21 -22.59
C ASP A 368 -37.62 -17.54 -22.47
N SER A 369 -37.02 -18.69 -22.78
CA SER A 369 -37.72 -20.00 -22.78
C SER A 369 -37.03 -21.12 -22.00
N MET A 370 -35.74 -21.03 -21.69
CA MET A 370 -35.04 -22.08 -20.93
C MET A 370 -34.93 -21.73 -19.44
N GLU A 371 -36.07 -21.59 -18.75
CA GLU A 371 -36.18 -21.10 -17.36
C GLU A 371 -35.13 -21.66 -16.39
N ASN A 372 -34.87 -22.97 -16.44
CA ASN A 372 -33.92 -23.67 -15.55
C ASN A 372 -32.44 -23.57 -15.95
N LEU A 373 -32.08 -22.92 -17.06
CA LEU A 373 -30.69 -22.86 -17.55
C LEU A 373 -29.76 -22.15 -16.56
N ALA A 374 -28.86 -22.92 -15.96
CA ALA A 374 -27.99 -22.58 -14.85
C ALA A 374 -26.49 -22.57 -15.20
N ALA A 375 -26.09 -23.33 -16.21
CA ALA A 375 -24.72 -23.32 -16.75
C ALA A 375 -24.75 -23.37 -18.28
N LEU A 376 -24.05 -22.43 -18.93
CA LEU A 376 -24.01 -22.31 -20.38
C LEU A 376 -22.56 -22.28 -20.90
N ASN A 377 -22.21 -23.24 -21.75
CA ASN A 377 -20.91 -23.31 -22.40
C ASN A 377 -21.03 -23.07 -23.91
N LEU A 378 -20.43 -21.98 -24.37
CA LEU A 378 -20.41 -21.54 -25.77
C LEU A 378 -19.02 -21.65 -26.41
N LYS A 379 -18.05 -22.30 -25.75
CA LYS A 379 -16.62 -22.26 -26.11
C LYS A 379 -16.33 -22.56 -27.58
N GLU A 380 -17.00 -23.57 -28.13
CA GLU A 380 -16.82 -24.07 -29.51
C GLU A 380 -17.78 -23.44 -30.54
N VAL A 381 -18.61 -22.48 -30.13
CA VAL A 381 -19.73 -21.96 -30.93
C VAL A 381 -19.26 -20.94 -31.97
N ILE A 382 -19.80 -21.07 -33.19
CA ILE A 382 -19.77 -20.00 -34.20
C ILE A 382 -21.07 -19.20 -34.07
N ILE A 383 -21.00 -17.99 -33.53
CA ILE A 383 -22.12 -17.05 -33.60
C ILE A 383 -22.16 -16.48 -35.02
N ARG A 384 -23.34 -16.50 -35.65
CA ARG A 384 -23.58 -15.94 -36.97
C ARG A 384 -24.36 -14.63 -36.88
N GLY A 385 -23.90 -13.63 -37.62
CA GLY A 385 -24.48 -12.30 -37.71
C GLY A 385 -25.84 -12.28 -38.41
N GLY A 386 -26.55 -11.17 -38.28
CA GLY A 386 -27.83 -10.94 -38.94
C GLY A 386 -28.54 -9.70 -38.45
N GLU A 387 -29.68 -9.39 -39.06
CA GLU A 387 -30.61 -8.37 -38.59
C GLU A 387 -31.68 -9.02 -37.70
N GLN A 388 -31.93 -8.46 -36.51
CA GLN A 388 -33.03 -8.89 -35.66
C GLN A 388 -33.97 -7.72 -35.33
N ARG A 389 -35.28 -8.02 -35.26
CA ARG A 389 -36.34 -7.08 -34.87
C ARG A 389 -36.82 -7.44 -33.47
N LEU A 390 -36.59 -6.57 -32.50
CA LEU A 390 -37.15 -6.75 -31.16
C LEU A 390 -38.66 -6.45 -31.19
N THR A 391 -39.47 -7.41 -30.74
CA THR A 391 -40.91 -7.22 -30.54
C THR A 391 -41.20 -6.81 -29.09
N GLY A 392 -40.72 -5.63 -28.71
CA GLY A 392 -40.76 -5.12 -27.34
C GLY A 392 -40.58 -3.60 -27.26
N GLY A 393 -40.30 -3.09 -26.05
CA GLY A 393 -40.23 -1.64 -25.77
C GLY A 393 -39.13 -0.89 -26.53
N ALA A 394 -38.04 -1.56 -26.88
CA ALA A 394 -36.99 -1.03 -27.75
C ALA A 394 -37.32 -1.32 -29.23
N GLN A 395 -38.00 -0.39 -29.91
CA GLN A 395 -38.32 -0.53 -31.34
C GLN A 395 -37.08 -0.25 -32.20
N GLY A 396 -36.48 -1.30 -32.75
CA GLY A 396 -35.33 -1.18 -33.66
C GLY A 396 -35.05 -2.43 -34.47
N VAL A 397 -34.22 -2.26 -35.50
CA VAL A 397 -33.46 -3.36 -36.12
C VAL A 397 -32.05 -3.27 -35.57
N TYR A 398 -31.61 -4.32 -34.89
CA TYR A 398 -30.27 -4.42 -34.32
C TYR A 398 -29.47 -5.42 -35.15
N PRO A 399 -28.52 -4.96 -35.99
CA PRO A 399 -27.62 -5.84 -36.73
C PRO A 399 -26.41 -6.21 -35.86
N HIS A 400 -26.04 -7.49 -35.84
CA HIS A 400 -24.79 -7.98 -35.24
C HIS A 400 -24.00 -8.80 -36.27
N ASN A 401 -22.68 -8.91 -36.10
CA ASN A 401 -21.79 -9.60 -37.03
C ASN A 401 -21.62 -11.09 -36.70
N ASP A 402 -20.93 -11.84 -37.57
CA ASP A 402 -20.36 -13.13 -37.19
C ASP A 402 -19.36 -12.92 -36.03
N TYR A 403 -19.33 -13.84 -35.07
CA TYR A 403 -18.51 -13.79 -33.86
C TYR A 403 -18.83 -12.66 -32.86
N GLU A 404 -20.05 -12.14 -32.89
CA GLU A 404 -20.54 -11.09 -31.99
C GLU A 404 -21.68 -11.59 -31.10
N ILE A 405 -21.58 -11.42 -29.78
CA ILE A 405 -22.72 -11.65 -28.87
C ILE A 405 -23.70 -10.46 -29.01
N PRO A 406 -24.99 -10.71 -29.29
CA PRO A 406 -25.93 -9.66 -29.68
C PRO A 406 -26.46 -8.83 -28.50
N TYR A 407 -27.10 -7.72 -28.85
CA TYR A 407 -27.85 -6.83 -27.94
C TYR A 407 -28.78 -7.62 -26.98
N GLU A 408 -28.68 -7.39 -25.67
CA GLU A 408 -29.49 -8.05 -24.62
C GLU A 408 -29.54 -9.61 -24.68
N ALA A 409 -28.51 -10.27 -25.26
CA ALA A 409 -28.48 -11.71 -25.55
C ALA A 409 -29.09 -12.61 -24.47
N LEU A 410 -28.66 -12.43 -23.22
CA LEU A 410 -29.08 -13.18 -22.04
C LEU A 410 -29.52 -12.27 -20.88
N ARG A 411 -29.73 -10.97 -21.11
CA ARG A 411 -30.12 -9.98 -20.09
C ARG A 411 -31.19 -10.49 -19.09
N GLY A 412 -30.92 -10.32 -17.79
CA GLY A 412 -31.84 -10.60 -16.68
C GLY A 412 -32.05 -12.09 -16.41
N LYS A 413 -31.17 -12.95 -16.90
CA LYS A 413 -31.26 -14.42 -16.81
C LYS A 413 -30.79 -14.92 -15.44
N LYS A 414 -31.54 -14.55 -14.39
CA LYS A 414 -31.29 -14.89 -12.98
C LYS A 414 -31.15 -16.40 -12.64
N SER A 415 -31.40 -17.31 -13.58
CA SER A 415 -31.12 -18.73 -13.40
C SER A 415 -29.65 -19.08 -13.65
N LEU A 416 -28.93 -18.29 -14.46
CA LEU A 416 -27.57 -18.55 -14.94
C LEU A 416 -26.53 -18.21 -13.87
N ASN A 417 -25.71 -19.19 -13.51
CA ASN A 417 -24.66 -19.07 -12.48
C ASN A 417 -23.25 -19.24 -13.07
N LEU A 418 -23.12 -19.92 -14.21
CA LEU A 418 -21.86 -20.16 -14.92
C LEU A 418 -21.98 -19.91 -16.43
N LEU A 419 -21.02 -19.19 -16.99
CA LEU A 419 -20.97 -18.76 -18.39
C LEU A 419 -19.56 -18.97 -18.96
N VAL A 420 -19.43 -19.73 -20.05
CA VAL A 420 -18.19 -19.85 -20.83
C VAL A 420 -18.39 -19.23 -22.22
N LEU A 421 -17.63 -18.18 -22.52
CA LEU A 421 -17.69 -17.44 -23.78
C LEU A 421 -17.01 -18.18 -24.95
N PRO A 422 -17.35 -17.88 -26.23
CA PRO A 422 -16.76 -18.55 -27.39
C PRO A 422 -15.28 -18.20 -27.65
N ASP A 423 -14.45 -19.19 -27.98
CA ASP A 423 -13.02 -19.02 -28.28
C ASP A 423 -12.70 -18.19 -29.53
N LYS A 424 -13.72 -17.83 -30.33
CA LYS A 424 -13.59 -17.05 -31.56
C LYS A 424 -14.26 -15.68 -31.49
N LEU A 425 -14.73 -15.28 -30.30
CA LEU A 425 -15.51 -14.06 -30.09
C LEU A 425 -14.69 -12.80 -30.45
N THR A 426 -15.30 -11.86 -31.16
CA THR A 426 -14.68 -10.57 -31.55
C THR A 426 -15.33 -9.37 -30.87
N LYS A 427 -16.62 -9.47 -30.50
CA LYS A 427 -17.37 -8.40 -29.83
C LYS A 427 -18.42 -8.95 -28.85
N ILE A 428 -18.67 -8.20 -27.77
CA ILE A 428 -19.84 -8.37 -26.90
C ILE A 428 -20.71 -7.11 -26.99
N GLY A 429 -21.96 -7.26 -27.44
CA GLY A 429 -22.90 -6.16 -27.68
C GLY A 429 -23.56 -5.57 -26.43
N ILE A 430 -24.24 -4.44 -26.61
CA ILE A 430 -24.90 -3.67 -25.55
C ILE A 430 -25.78 -4.56 -24.67
N ALA A 431 -25.64 -4.40 -23.34
CA ALA A 431 -26.45 -5.06 -22.31
C ALA A 431 -26.55 -6.61 -22.40
N ALA A 432 -25.60 -7.27 -23.07
CA ALA A 432 -25.64 -8.71 -23.37
C ALA A 432 -25.99 -9.62 -22.17
N PHE A 433 -25.43 -9.32 -21.00
CA PHE A 433 -25.61 -10.04 -19.72
C PHE A 433 -26.02 -9.07 -18.59
N ALA A 434 -26.62 -7.92 -18.92
CA ALA A 434 -27.04 -6.96 -17.91
C ALA A 434 -28.09 -7.57 -16.95
N ASP A 435 -28.11 -7.13 -15.69
CA ASP A 435 -28.98 -7.62 -14.62
C ASP A 435 -28.81 -9.13 -14.27
N ASP A 436 -27.76 -9.81 -14.78
CA ASP A 436 -27.46 -11.23 -14.51
C ASP A 436 -26.76 -11.40 -13.14
N GLN A 437 -27.46 -10.97 -12.09
CA GLN A 437 -26.99 -10.87 -10.71
C GLN A 437 -26.44 -12.17 -10.09
N ASN A 438 -26.68 -13.34 -10.70
CA ASN A 438 -26.32 -14.66 -10.19
C ASN A 438 -25.12 -15.32 -10.89
N ILE A 439 -24.53 -14.72 -11.94
CA ILE A 439 -23.30 -15.29 -12.53
C ILE A 439 -22.16 -15.15 -11.51
N THR A 440 -21.41 -16.24 -11.28
CA THR A 440 -20.37 -16.35 -10.25
C THR A 440 -18.98 -16.64 -10.82
N GLY A 441 -17.95 -16.42 -10.00
CA GLY A 441 -16.57 -16.76 -10.34
C GLY A 441 -15.90 -15.72 -11.25
N SER A 442 -14.91 -16.19 -12.02
CA SER A 442 -14.07 -15.34 -12.87
C SER A 442 -14.70 -15.10 -14.25
N LEU A 443 -14.59 -13.88 -14.75
CA LEU A 443 -14.98 -13.52 -16.12
C LEU A 443 -13.74 -13.46 -17.02
N ILE A 444 -13.56 -14.48 -17.86
CA ILE A 444 -12.50 -14.52 -18.87
C ILE A 444 -13.07 -14.07 -20.21
N ILE A 445 -12.67 -12.87 -20.66
CA ILE A 445 -13.00 -12.37 -22.00
C ILE A 445 -11.99 -12.97 -23.01
N PRO A 446 -12.43 -13.71 -24.05
CA PRO A 446 -11.53 -14.45 -24.94
C PRO A 446 -10.57 -13.58 -25.77
N GLU A 447 -9.35 -14.08 -26.00
CA GLU A 447 -8.38 -13.48 -26.92
C GLU A 447 -8.94 -13.50 -28.36
N GLY A 448 -9.00 -12.33 -29.00
CA GLY A 448 -9.77 -12.10 -30.21
C GLY A 448 -10.84 -11.02 -30.04
N VAL A 449 -11.36 -10.81 -28.83
CA VAL A 449 -12.32 -9.73 -28.54
C VAL A 449 -11.61 -8.38 -28.66
N THR A 450 -12.15 -7.50 -29.50
CA THR A 450 -11.64 -6.13 -29.70
C THR A 450 -12.51 -5.06 -29.04
N GLU A 451 -13.78 -5.36 -28.76
CA GLU A 451 -14.77 -4.39 -28.28
C GLU A 451 -15.81 -5.04 -27.35
N ILE A 452 -16.08 -4.41 -26.21
CA ILE A 452 -17.18 -4.75 -25.29
C ILE A 452 -18.02 -3.49 -25.15
N GLU A 453 -19.33 -3.58 -25.42
CA GLU A 453 -20.20 -2.41 -25.53
C GLU A 453 -20.88 -1.99 -24.20
N VAL A 454 -21.61 -0.87 -24.22
CA VAL A 454 -22.28 -0.28 -23.04
C VAL A 454 -23.10 -1.32 -22.25
N GLY A 455 -22.92 -1.34 -20.94
CA GLY A 455 -23.70 -2.16 -20.01
C GLY A 455 -23.58 -3.68 -20.17
N ALA A 456 -22.63 -4.21 -20.95
CA ALA A 456 -22.56 -5.63 -21.31
C ALA A 456 -22.65 -6.61 -20.12
N PHE A 457 -22.13 -6.24 -18.94
CA PHE A 457 -22.21 -6.98 -17.67
C PHE A 457 -22.72 -6.10 -16.51
N TYR A 458 -23.56 -5.10 -16.82
CA TYR A 458 -24.14 -4.19 -15.83
C TYR A 458 -24.88 -4.95 -14.72
N ASP A 459 -24.59 -4.63 -13.46
CA ASP A 459 -25.20 -5.23 -12.26
C ASP A 459 -24.96 -6.74 -12.05
N CYS A 460 -23.93 -7.32 -12.67
CA CYS A 460 -23.46 -8.70 -12.42
C CYS A 460 -22.75 -8.84 -11.05
N ARG A 461 -23.46 -8.54 -9.96
CA ARG A 461 -22.93 -8.41 -8.59
C ARG A 461 -22.23 -9.66 -8.04
N SER A 462 -22.64 -10.87 -8.42
CA SER A 462 -22.07 -12.11 -7.88
C SER A 462 -20.78 -12.59 -8.58
N MET A 463 -20.26 -11.85 -9.57
CA MET A 463 -18.99 -12.15 -10.25
C MET A 463 -17.78 -11.89 -9.33
N ASN A 464 -17.64 -12.73 -8.31
CA ASN A 464 -16.71 -12.59 -7.20
C ASN A 464 -15.28 -13.13 -7.46
N GLY A 465 -14.97 -13.52 -8.70
CA GLY A 465 -13.64 -13.96 -9.11
C GLY A 465 -12.84 -12.87 -9.81
N THR A 466 -11.95 -13.30 -10.69
CA THR A 466 -11.03 -12.42 -11.45
C THR A 466 -11.69 -11.89 -12.73
N LEU A 467 -11.33 -10.67 -13.12
CA LEU A 467 -11.63 -10.13 -14.46
C LEU A 467 -10.39 -10.26 -15.35
N SER A 468 -10.49 -11.02 -16.44
CA SER A 468 -9.41 -11.17 -17.43
C SER A 468 -9.80 -10.52 -18.76
N LEU A 469 -9.03 -9.50 -19.16
CA LEU A 469 -9.21 -8.72 -20.39
C LEU A 469 -8.12 -9.08 -21.43
N PRO A 470 -8.47 -9.37 -22.69
CA PRO A 470 -7.54 -9.90 -23.68
C PRO A 470 -6.62 -8.83 -24.26
N SER A 471 -5.49 -9.26 -24.83
CA SER A 471 -4.51 -8.36 -25.43
C SER A 471 -5.04 -7.69 -26.72
N THR A 472 -6.05 -8.26 -27.37
CA THR A 472 -6.76 -7.69 -28.52
C THR A 472 -7.72 -6.55 -28.18
N LEU A 473 -8.08 -6.34 -26.91
CA LEU A 473 -9.12 -5.38 -26.52
C LEU A 473 -8.68 -3.93 -26.80
N LYS A 474 -9.51 -3.20 -27.54
CA LYS A 474 -9.32 -1.79 -27.90
C LYS A 474 -10.33 -0.86 -27.25
N TYR A 475 -11.58 -1.30 -27.13
CA TYR A 475 -12.71 -0.43 -26.79
C TYR A 475 -13.56 -1.04 -25.67
N LEU A 476 -13.75 -0.27 -24.59
CA LEU A 476 -14.69 -0.57 -23.51
C LEU A 476 -15.84 0.45 -23.51
N GLY A 477 -17.08 -0.03 -23.53
CA GLY A 477 -18.28 0.79 -23.34
C GLY A 477 -18.63 1.71 -24.51
N ARG A 478 -18.24 1.36 -25.74
CA ARG A 478 -18.80 2.00 -26.93
C ARG A 478 -20.22 1.51 -27.19
N GLY A 479 -21.04 2.30 -27.88
CA GLY A 479 -22.44 1.99 -28.16
C GLY A 479 -23.33 3.22 -28.04
N ILE A 480 -24.64 3.00 -27.86
CA ILE A 480 -25.59 4.05 -27.50
C ILE A 480 -25.63 4.11 -25.97
N ASP A 481 -25.29 5.27 -25.39
CA ASP A 481 -25.45 5.53 -23.97
C ASP A 481 -26.95 5.66 -23.64
N LEU A 482 -27.50 4.62 -23.01
CA LEU A 482 -28.88 4.52 -22.59
C LEU A 482 -28.89 4.57 -21.07
N TRP A 483 -29.42 5.64 -20.47
CA TRP A 483 -29.27 6.00 -19.05
C TRP A 483 -29.77 4.96 -18.02
N TRP A 484 -30.40 3.86 -18.47
CA TRP A 484 -30.82 2.72 -17.66
C TRP A 484 -29.87 1.52 -17.74
N TYR A 485 -28.90 1.52 -18.66
CA TYR A 485 -27.77 0.61 -18.74
C TYR A 485 -26.51 1.40 -18.41
N GLY A 486 -25.87 1.09 -17.29
CA GLY A 486 -24.62 1.74 -16.90
C GLY A 486 -23.44 1.31 -17.78
N GLY A 487 -22.24 1.59 -17.29
CA GLY A 487 -21.00 1.15 -17.88
C GLY A 487 -20.83 -0.37 -17.87
N VAL A 488 -19.86 -0.85 -18.66
CA VAL A 488 -19.63 -2.26 -19.00
C VAL A 488 -19.72 -3.21 -17.81
N PHE A 489 -19.14 -2.84 -16.68
CA PHE A 489 -19.00 -3.65 -15.46
C PHE A 489 -19.56 -2.95 -14.22
N THR A 490 -20.48 -1.99 -14.36
CA THR A 490 -21.02 -1.24 -13.20
C THR A 490 -21.60 -2.19 -12.16
N TYR A 491 -21.19 -2.05 -10.89
CA TYR A 491 -21.55 -2.92 -9.77
C TYR A 491 -21.18 -4.41 -9.93
N CYS A 492 -20.21 -4.77 -10.77
CA CYS A 492 -19.63 -6.11 -10.75
C CYS A 492 -18.82 -6.35 -9.47
N GLY A 493 -18.98 -7.54 -8.87
CA GLY A 493 -18.36 -7.89 -7.58
C GLY A 493 -16.92 -8.41 -7.65
N PHE A 494 -16.15 -8.06 -8.68
CA PHE A 494 -14.79 -8.60 -8.92
C PHE A 494 -13.84 -8.33 -7.75
N THR A 495 -12.94 -9.29 -7.49
CA THR A 495 -12.04 -9.31 -6.32
C THR A 495 -10.55 -9.30 -6.70
N SER A 496 -10.22 -8.94 -7.94
CA SER A 496 -8.85 -9.01 -8.49
C SER A 496 -8.20 -7.65 -8.73
N GLU A 497 -6.89 -7.67 -9.00
CA GLU A 497 -6.16 -6.52 -9.55
C GLU A 497 -6.78 -6.08 -10.90
N LEU A 498 -6.96 -4.77 -11.10
CA LEU A 498 -7.50 -4.22 -12.35
C LEU A 498 -6.40 -4.01 -13.40
N ILE A 499 -6.11 -5.06 -14.18
CA ILE A 499 -5.12 -5.02 -15.26
C ILE A 499 -5.77 -4.56 -16.57
N LEU A 500 -5.48 -3.31 -16.99
CA LEU A 500 -5.90 -2.78 -18.28
C LEU A 500 -4.95 -3.23 -19.42
N PRO A 501 -5.44 -3.74 -20.56
CA PRO A 501 -4.58 -4.27 -21.61
C PRO A 501 -3.90 -3.16 -22.45
N ASN A 502 -2.64 -3.40 -22.84
CA ASN A 502 -1.76 -2.46 -23.54
C ASN A 502 -2.25 -1.95 -24.92
N ASN A 503 -3.33 -2.54 -25.47
CA ASN A 503 -3.94 -2.11 -26.73
C ASN A 503 -5.26 -1.34 -26.55
N LEU A 504 -5.69 -1.10 -25.31
CA LEU A 504 -6.89 -0.32 -25.01
C LEU A 504 -6.69 1.15 -25.46
N GLU A 505 -7.53 1.58 -26.40
CA GLU A 505 -7.51 2.91 -27.01
C GLU A 505 -8.55 3.84 -26.35
N CYS A 506 -9.63 3.30 -25.79
CA CYS A 506 -10.78 4.08 -25.33
C CYS A 506 -11.62 3.34 -24.26
N ILE A 507 -11.98 4.07 -23.19
CA ILE A 507 -12.97 3.71 -22.18
C ILE A 507 -14.16 4.67 -22.35
N ALA A 508 -15.05 4.38 -23.30
CA ALA A 508 -16.20 5.21 -23.68
C ALA A 508 -17.43 5.02 -22.78
N GLY A 509 -17.52 3.95 -22.00
CA GLY A 509 -18.68 3.68 -21.17
C GLY A 509 -18.74 4.63 -19.98
N ASN A 510 -19.78 5.47 -19.92
CA ASN A 510 -20.12 6.20 -18.70
C ASN A 510 -20.28 5.18 -17.56
N ASN A 511 -19.61 5.40 -16.43
CA ASN A 511 -19.57 4.50 -15.27
C ASN A 511 -18.93 3.11 -15.51
N THR A 512 -18.01 2.93 -16.49
CA THR A 512 -17.47 1.60 -16.93
C THR A 512 -17.19 0.59 -15.80
N PHE A 513 -16.48 0.97 -14.74
CA PHE A 513 -16.18 0.12 -13.57
C PHE A 513 -16.85 0.62 -12.28
N ALA A 514 -17.81 1.55 -12.35
CA ALA A 514 -18.28 2.25 -11.16
C ALA A 514 -18.92 1.29 -10.14
N GLY A 515 -18.59 1.47 -8.86
CA GLY A 515 -19.03 0.61 -7.77
C GLY A 515 -18.45 -0.82 -7.79
N CYS A 516 -17.40 -1.10 -8.57
CA CYS A 516 -16.60 -2.31 -8.41
C CYS A 516 -15.68 -2.19 -7.18
N GLU A 517 -16.26 -2.20 -5.98
CA GLU A 517 -15.53 -1.88 -4.74
C GLU A 517 -14.37 -2.86 -4.42
N GLY A 518 -14.42 -4.09 -4.96
CA GLY A 518 -13.39 -5.12 -4.79
C GLY A 518 -12.24 -5.12 -5.82
N LEU A 519 -12.32 -4.30 -6.88
CA LEU A 519 -11.19 -4.15 -7.82
C LEU A 519 -10.06 -3.37 -7.15
N HIS A 520 -8.87 -3.95 -7.13
CA HIS A 520 -7.74 -3.45 -6.33
C HIS A 520 -6.45 -3.25 -7.13
N GLY A 521 -5.38 -2.82 -6.44
CA GLY A 521 -4.04 -2.61 -7.01
C GLY A 521 -3.80 -1.21 -7.57
N GLU A 522 -2.62 -1.00 -8.16
CA GLU A 522 -2.22 0.29 -8.71
C GLU A 522 -2.76 0.47 -10.14
N LEU A 523 -3.69 1.40 -10.35
CA LEU A 523 -4.34 1.61 -11.64
C LEU A 523 -3.37 2.17 -12.70
N ARG A 524 -2.84 1.29 -13.55
CA ARG A 524 -1.97 1.66 -14.67
C ARG A 524 -2.77 1.85 -15.96
N PHE A 525 -2.74 3.08 -16.50
CA PHE A 525 -3.32 3.37 -17.81
C PHE A 525 -2.36 3.02 -18.96
N PRO A 526 -2.83 2.36 -20.04
CA PRO A 526 -2.00 2.03 -21.19
C PRO A 526 -1.71 3.27 -22.06
N GLU A 527 -0.51 3.34 -22.64
CA GLU A 527 -0.01 4.52 -23.37
C GLU A 527 -0.88 4.95 -24.57
N LYS A 528 -1.66 4.02 -25.15
CA LYS A 528 -2.52 4.23 -26.31
C LYS A 528 -3.88 4.83 -25.98
N LEU A 529 -4.22 4.96 -24.70
CA LEU A 529 -5.52 5.46 -24.26
C LEU A 529 -5.67 6.94 -24.64
N THR A 530 -6.74 7.27 -25.38
CA THR A 530 -7.07 8.64 -25.79
C THR A 530 -8.32 9.19 -25.14
N GLU A 531 -9.16 8.33 -24.55
CA GLU A 531 -10.51 8.65 -24.11
C GLU A 531 -10.90 7.86 -22.85
N ILE A 532 -11.44 8.57 -21.86
CA ILE A 532 -12.02 8.04 -20.61
C ILE A 532 -13.32 8.82 -20.39
N SER A 533 -14.43 8.13 -20.13
CA SER A 533 -15.77 8.71 -19.96
C SER A 533 -16.15 9.13 -18.53
N ASP A 534 -17.32 9.76 -18.35
CA ASP A 534 -17.82 10.20 -17.05
C ASP A 534 -17.94 9.02 -16.07
N GLY A 535 -17.51 9.21 -14.82
CA GLY A 535 -17.67 8.23 -13.75
C GLY A 535 -16.91 6.91 -13.92
N ALA A 536 -15.97 6.80 -14.87
CA ALA A 536 -15.42 5.51 -15.32
C ALA A 536 -14.89 4.57 -14.21
N PHE A 537 -14.40 5.10 -13.08
CA PHE A 537 -13.95 4.35 -11.90
C PHE A 537 -14.65 4.80 -10.60
N ASN A 538 -15.77 5.53 -10.68
CA ASN A 538 -16.46 6.11 -9.51
C ASN A 538 -16.80 5.04 -8.45
N GLY A 539 -16.33 5.19 -7.22
CA GLY A 539 -16.53 4.23 -6.14
C GLY A 539 -15.64 2.97 -6.21
N CYS A 540 -14.59 2.93 -7.03
CA CYS A 540 -13.59 1.84 -7.02
C CYS A 540 -12.65 1.96 -5.80
N LYS A 541 -13.22 1.83 -4.60
CA LYS A 541 -12.58 2.15 -3.31
C LYS A 541 -11.29 1.39 -3.02
N SER A 542 -11.09 0.19 -3.56
CA SER A 542 -9.91 -0.65 -3.29
C SER A 542 -8.73 -0.40 -4.24
N LEU A 543 -8.86 0.50 -5.23
CA LEU A 543 -7.73 0.95 -6.05
C LEU A 543 -6.77 1.80 -5.22
N THR A 544 -5.46 1.63 -5.43
CA THR A 544 -4.40 2.26 -4.63
C THR A 544 -3.33 2.93 -5.49
N GLY A 545 -2.36 3.59 -4.83
CA GLY A 545 -1.17 4.11 -5.49
C GLY A 545 -1.37 5.42 -6.26
N SER A 546 -0.51 5.67 -7.25
CA SER A 546 -0.43 6.95 -7.96
C SER A 546 -1.17 6.93 -9.30
N ILE A 547 -1.88 8.00 -9.64
CA ILE A 547 -2.56 8.15 -10.92
C ILE A 547 -1.67 8.91 -11.90
N THR A 548 -1.32 8.27 -13.01
CA THR A 548 -0.61 8.90 -14.14
C THR A 548 -1.49 8.86 -15.37
N ILE A 549 -1.94 10.03 -15.84
CA ILE A 549 -2.79 10.14 -17.02
C ILE A 549 -1.92 10.13 -18.29
N PRO A 550 -2.20 9.27 -19.29
CA PRO A 550 -1.36 9.13 -20.48
C PRO A 550 -1.51 10.33 -21.43
N GLN A 551 -0.45 10.59 -22.22
CA GLN A 551 -0.33 11.78 -23.07
C GLN A 551 -1.41 11.91 -24.16
N GLY A 552 -2.10 10.82 -24.52
CA GLY A 552 -3.21 10.82 -25.47
C GLY A 552 -4.54 11.35 -24.91
N VAL A 553 -4.68 11.44 -23.59
CA VAL A 553 -5.92 11.90 -22.93
C VAL A 553 -5.93 13.42 -22.81
N HIS A 554 -6.72 14.08 -23.67
CA HIS A 554 -6.82 15.55 -23.73
C HIS A 554 -7.87 16.16 -22.78
N LYS A 555 -8.70 15.33 -22.13
CA LYS A 555 -9.75 15.72 -21.20
C LYS A 555 -9.96 14.63 -20.15
N LEU A 556 -10.24 15.04 -18.92
CA LEU A 556 -10.84 14.18 -17.90
C LEU A 556 -12.29 14.64 -17.70
N PRO A 557 -13.31 13.78 -17.90
CA PRO A 557 -14.71 14.16 -17.67
C PRO A 557 -15.10 14.24 -16.18
N THR A 558 -16.40 14.16 -15.90
CA THR A 558 -17.01 14.25 -14.58
C THR A 558 -16.78 13.00 -13.76
N SER A 559 -16.55 13.13 -12.45
CA SER A 559 -16.56 12.04 -11.47
C SER A 559 -15.65 10.81 -11.76
N VAL A 560 -14.65 10.92 -12.65
CA VAL A 560 -13.88 9.77 -13.16
C VAL A 560 -13.33 8.88 -12.05
N PHE A 561 -12.80 9.48 -10.97
CA PHE A 561 -12.29 8.80 -9.77
C PHE A 561 -13.03 9.23 -8.49
N GLN A 562 -14.27 9.71 -8.59
CA GLN A 562 -15.06 10.12 -7.42
C GLN A 562 -15.16 8.95 -6.42
N PHE A 563 -14.96 9.20 -5.13
CA PHE A 563 -14.96 8.21 -4.04
C PHE A 563 -14.07 6.97 -4.28
N CYS A 564 -12.90 7.18 -4.91
CA CYS A 564 -11.82 6.19 -4.96
C CYS A 564 -10.90 6.37 -3.74
N ASP A 565 -11.46 6.11 -2.56
CA ASP A 565 -10.95 6.59 -1.26
C ASP A 565 -9.47 6.19 -1.00
N ASN A 566 -9.02 5.00 -1.42
CA ASN A 566 -7.65 4.52 -1.20
C ASN A 566 -6.62 4.93 -2.28
N LEU A 567 -6.97 5.78 -3.27
CA LEU A 567 -6.01 6.37 -4.22
C LEU A 567 -5.09 7.37 -3.50
N ASN A 568 -4.11 6.83 -2.79
CA ASN A 568 -3.30 7.50 -1.78
C ASN A 568 -1.90 7.92 -2.26
N GLY A 569 -1.62 7.80 -3.55
CA GLY A 569 -0.35 8.18 -4.17
C GLY A 569 -0.34 9.63 -4.69
N THR A 570 0.47 9.86 -5.72
CA THR A 570 0.61 11.17 -6.39
C THR A 570 -0.25 11.25 -7.64
N LEU A 571 -0.56 12.48 -8.09
CA LEU A 571 -1.30 12.73 -9.33
C LEU A 571 -0.39 13.37 -10.40
N THR A 572 -0.22 12.69 -11.53
CA THR A 572 0.52 13.19 -12.70
C THR A 572 -0.42 13.48 -13.86
N LEU A 573 -0.53 14.77 -14.22
CA LEU A 573 -1.37 15.27 -15.30
C LEU A 573 -0.51 15.80 -16.46
N PRO A 574 -0.73 15.35 -17.72
CA PRO A 574 0.00 15.86 -18.87
C PRO A 574 -0.49 17.26 -19.30
N ASP A 575 0.46 18.07 -19.80
CA ASP A 575 0.24 19.42 -20.34
C ASP A 575 -0.77 19.49 -21.51
N GLY A 576 -1.08 18.35 -22.11
CA GLY A 576 -2.06 18.19 -23.18
C GLY A 576 -3.53 18.16 -22.72
N ILE A 577 -3.79 18.16 -21.41
CA ILE A 577 -5.16 18.26 -20.86
C ILE A 577 -5.68 19.69 -21.01
N THR A 578 -6.90 19.79 -21.52
CA THR A 578 -7.63 21.05 -21.79
C THR A 578 -8.79 21.29 -20.82
N SER A 579 -9.32 20.24 -20.19
CA SER A 579 -10.39 20.32 -19.18
C SER A 579 -10.34 19.14 -18.21
N ILE A 580 -10.68 19.40 -16.95
CA ILE A 580 -10.95 18.40 -15.92
C ILE A 580 -12.38 18.66 -15.43
N GLY A 581 -13.23 17.63 -15.39
CA GLY A 581 -14.65 17.75 -15.07
C GLY A 581 -14.94 17.88 -13.58
N TYR A 582 -16.23 18.09 -13.28
CA TYR A 582 -16.74 18.20 -11.91
C TYR A 582 -16.43 16.93 -11.11
N ASN A 583 -16.15 17.07 -9.82
CA ASN A 583 -15.91 15.96 -8.88
C ASN A 583 -14.79 14.95 -9.28
N CYS A 584 -13.96 15.24 -10.30
CA CYS A 584 -13.15 14.22 -10.98
C CYS A 584 -12.24 13.38 -10.05
N PHE A 585 -11.73 13.98 -8.97
CA PHE A 585 -10.93 13.31 -7.93
C PHE A 585 -11.54 13.51 -6.52
N GLN A 586 -12.83 13.82 -6.43
CA GLN A 586 -13.49 14.04 -5.14
C GLN A 586 -13.37 12.80 -4.24
N GLY A 587 -12.89 12.98 -3.00
CA GLY A 587 -12.72 11.90 -2.03
C GLY A 587 -11.48 11.01 -2.25
N CYS A 588 -10.69 11.22 -3.31
CA CYS A 588 -9.42 10.52 -3.48
C CYS A 588 -8.39 11.02 -2.45
N ALA A 589 -7.74 10.13 -1.69
CA ALA A 589 -6.66 10.48 -0.76
C ALA A 589 -5.31 10.89 -1.42
N LEU A 590 -5.35 11.46 -2.63
CA LEU A 590 -4.18 11.82 -3.42
C LEU A 590 -3.36 12.91 -2.72
N LYS A 591 -2.03 12.75 -2.69
CA LYS A 591 -1.11 13.54 -1.86
C LYS A 591 0.10 14.07 -2.62
N GLY A 592 0.79 15.04 -2.01
CA GLY A 592 1.97 15.71 -2.57
C GLY A 592 1.64 16.95 -3.39
N GLU A 593 2.61 17.44 -4.17
CA GLU A 593 2.46 18.65 -4.99
C GLU A 593 1.46 18.46 -6.15
N LEU A 594 0.38 19.25 -6.17
CA LEU A 594 -0.57 19.26 -7.29
C LEU A 594 -0.05 20.11 -8.46
N LYS A 595 0.29 19.46 -9.59
CA LYS A 595 0.77 20.12 -10.81
C LYS A 595 -0.36 20.21 -11.85
N LEU A 596 -0.94 21.39 -11.99
CA LEU A 596 -2.05 21.67 -12.90
C LEU A 596 -1.56 21.88 -14.35
N PRO A 597 -2.21 21.28 -15.37
CA PRO A 597 -1.88 21.49 -16.78
C PRO A 597 -1.94 22.97 -17.18
N LYS A 598 -0.90 23.46 -17.88
CA LYS A 598 -0.70 24.90 -18.15
C LYS A 598 -1.77 25.59 -19.01
N ASN A 599 -2.67 24.81 -19.62
CA ASN A 599 -3.68 25.26 -20.58
C ASN A 599 -5.10 25.31 -20.00
N LEU A 600 -5.32 24.91 -18.74
CA LEU A 600 -6.65 24.94 -18.13
C LEU A 600 -7.20 26.36 -18.06
N THR A 601 -8.47 26.54 -18.45
CA THR A 601 -9.19 27.83 -18.34
C THR A 601 -10.16 27.88 -17.16
N VAL A 602 -10.52 26.72 -16.60
CA VAL A 602 -11.47 26.58 -15.48
C VAL A 602 -10.97 25.47 -14.57
N ILE A 603 -11.05 25.67 -13.25
CA ILE A 603 -11.05 24.57 -12.28
C ILE A 603 -12.53 24.27 -11.96
N ALA A 604 -13.01 23.05 -12.19
CA ALA A 604 -14.42 22.69 -12.03
C ALA A 604 -14.85 22.59 -10.54
N ASP A 605 -16.15 22.47 -10.29
CA ASP A 605 -16.66 22.30 -8.91
C ASP A 605 -16.24 20.94 -8.35
N GLU A 606 -15.87 20.94 -7.06
CA GLU A 606 -15.52 19.77 -6.22
C GLU A 606 -14.41 18.85 -6.78
N VAL A 607 -13.69 19.29 -7.82
CA VAL A 607 -12.77 18.49 -8.63
C VAL A 607 -11.61 17.84 -7.85
N PHE A 608 -11.08 18.51 -6.82
CA PHE A 608 -10.06 17.99 -5.89
C PHE A 608 -10.54 18.04 -4.42
N ASN A 609 -11.86 18.05 -4.18
CA ASN A 609 -12.44 18.12 -2.83
C ASN A 609 -12.10 16.86 -2.02
N GLY A 610 -11.43 17.02 -0.87
CA GLY A 610 -11.07 15.92 0.03
C GLY A 610 -9.73 15.23 -0.26
N CYS A 611 -8.91 15.76 -1.16
CA CYS A 611 -7.53 15.29 -1.36
C CYS A 611 -6.58 15.79 -0.25
N ASP A 612 -5.39 15.20 -0.17
CA ASP A 612 -4.31 15.52 0.78
C ASP A 612 -3.13 16.23 0.08
N PHE A 613 -3.42 17.07 -0.93
CA PHE A 613 -2.39 17.80 -1.66
C PHE A 613 -1.66 18.81 -0.77
N SER A 614 -0.35 18.94 -0.97
CA SER A 614 0.56 19.65 -0.08
C SER A 614 1.58 20.50 -0.83
N GLY A 615 2.08 21.54 -0.16
CA GLY A 615 3.00 22.52 -0.76
C GLY A 615 2.27 23.71 -1.41
N GLU A 616 2.99 24.47 -2.23
CA GLU A 616 2.47 25.68 -2.88
C GLU A 616 1.57 25.34 -4.10
N LEU A 617 0.35 25.89 -4.13
CA LEU A 617 -0.56 25.72 -5.25
C LEU A 617 -0.28 26.73 -6.37
N VAL A 618 0.42 26.29 -7.42
CA VAL A 618 0.69 27.11 -8.61
C VAL A 618 -0.47 27.03 -9.61
N LEU A 619 -1.22 28.12 -9.75
CA LEU A 619 -2.36 28.22 -10.68
C LEU A 619 -1.91 28.58 -12.12
N PRO A 620 -2.42 27.90 -13.18
CA PRO A 620 -2.12 28.25 -14.56
C PRO A 620 -2.60 29.67 -14.94
N LYS A 621 -1.78 30.41 -15.70
CA LYS A 621 -2.07 31.80 -16.12
C LYS A 621 -3.31 31.97 -17.04
N THR A 622 -3.87 30.85 -17.50
CA THR A 622 -5.04 30.77 -18.37
C THR A 622 -6.37 30.66 -17.61
N ILE A 623 -6.36 30.42 -16.29
CA ILE A 623 -7.58 30.25 -15.48
C ILE A 623 -8.44 31.53 -15.48
N ARG A 624 -9.75 31.36 -15.63
CA ARG A 624 -10.77 32.42 -15.63
C ARG A 624 -11.79 32.26 -14.51
N SER A 625 -12.03 31.03 -14.04
CA SER A 625 -12.84 30.75 -12.86
C SER A 625 -12.34 29.54 -12.08
N ILE A 626 -12.57 29.57 -10.77
CA ILE A 626 -12.35 28.45 -9.84
C ILE A 626 -13.72 28.05 -9.27
N GLY A 627 -14.06 26.77 -9.39
CA GLY A 627 -15.35 26.22 -9.01
C GLY A 627 -15.64 26.21 -7.51
N LYS A 628 -16.89 25.90 -7.20
CA LYS A 628 -17.39 25.61 -5.85
C LYS A 628 -16.62 24.43 -5.25
N ARG A 629 -16.12 24.55 -4.01
CA ARG A 629 -15.34 23.53 -3.29
C ARG A 629 -14.17 22.91 -4.08
N ALA A 630 -13.64 23.58 -5.10
CA ALA A 630 -12.67 23.02 -6.05
C ALA A 630 -11.45 22.33 -5.40
N PHE A 631 -10.92 22.93 -4.33
CA PHE A 631 -9.79 22.44 -3.53
C PHE A 631 -10.17 22.23 -2.06
N ALA A 632 -11.47 22.13 -1.74
CA ALA A 632 -11.92 22.05 -0.35
C ALA A 632 -11.28 20.86 0.40
N ASN A 633 -11.03 21.06 1.69
CA ASN A 633 -10.44 20.11 2.64
C ASN A 633 -8.98 19.68 2.36
N ASN A 634 -8.29 20.28 1.38
CA ASN A 634 -6.85 20.12 1.16
C ASN A 634 -6.03 20.90 2.21
N TRP A 635 -6.07 20.43 3.45
CA TRP A 635 -5.56 21.15 4.63
C TRP A 635 -4.04 21.44 4.59
N ARG A 636 -3.28 20.72 3.76
CA ARG A 636 -1.80 20.82 3.62
C ARG A 636 -1.32 21.76 2.51
N LEU A 637 -2.21 22.32 1.69
CA LEU A 637 -1.85 23.38 0.75
C LEU A 637 -1.39 24.61 1.53
N MET A 638 -0.28 25.20 1.12
CA MET A 638 0.45 26.18 1.92
C MET A 638 1.15 27.28 1.12
N GLY A 639 1.76 28.24 1.82
CA GLY A 639 2.43 29.38 1.22
C GLY A 639 1.45 30.43 0.68
N ILE A 640 1.86 31.14 -0.37
CA ILE A 640 1.08 32.24 -0.97
C ILE A 640 0.42 31.78 -2.28
N VAL A 641 -0.90 31.83 -2.35
CA VAL A 641 -1.65 31.56 -3.58
C VAL A 641 -1.71 32.84 -4.42
N GLU A 642 -0.86 32.90 -5.45
CA GLU A 642 -0.97 33.91 -6.51
C GLU A 642 -2.10 33.56 -7.49
N PHE A 643 -3.18 34.33 -7.46
CA PHE A 643 -4.28 34.18 -8.41
C PHE A 643 -3.93 34.86 -9.75
N PRO A 644 -4.14 34.17 -10.90
CA PRO A 644 -3.64 34.63 -12.18
C PRO A 644 -4.48 35.76 -12.79
N GLU A 645 -3.82 36.66 -13.52
CA GLU A 645 -4.49 37.76 -14.21
C GLU A 645 -5.47 37.25 -15.29
N GLY A 646 -6.67 37.84 -15.29
CA GLY A 646 -7.83 37.35 -16.01
C GLY A 646 -8.75 36.38 -15.23
N LEU A 647 -8.43 35.98 -13.99
CA LEU A 647 -9.38 35.30 -13.10
C LEU A 647 -10.52 36.25 -12.72
N GLN A 648 -11.77 35.87 -13.02
CA GLN A 648 -12.97 36.68 -12.74
C GLN A 648 -13.72 36.24 -11.47
N SER A 649 -13.72 34.95 -11.14
CA SER A 649 -14.54 34.44 -10.02
C SER A 649 -13.96 33.26 -9.26
N ILE A 650 -14.10 33.28 -7.93
CA ILE A 650 -13.81 32.17 -7.01
C ILE A 650 -15.13 31.66 -6.40
N GLY A 651 -15.39 30.35 -6.52
CA GLY A 651 -16.62 29.69 -6.08
C GLY A 651 -16.79 29.54 -4.57
N ALA A 652 -18.02 29.22 -4.15
CA ALA A 652 -18.37 28.96 -2.75
C ALA A 652 -17.58 27.75 -2.22
N GLY A 653 -16.99 27.87 -1.03
CA GLY A 653 -16.17 26.81 -0.44
C GLY A 653 -14.86 26.48 -1.18
N ALA A 654 -14.46 27.21 -2.24
CA ALA A 654 -13.38 26.82 -3.18
C ALA A 654 -12.08 26.33 -2.53
N PHE A 655 -11.66 26.94 -1.42
CA PHE A 655 -10.50 26.60 -0.60
C PHE A 655 -10.88 26.31 0.86
N ALA A 656 -12.15 26.00 1.15
CA ALA A 656 -12.59 25.75 2.52
C ALA A 656 -11.74 24.66 3.20
N ASN A 657 -11.40 24.85 4.48
CA ASN A 657 -10.48 24.00 5.25
C ASN A 657 -9.05 23.84 4.65
N CYS A 658 -8.59 24.71 3.74
CA CYS A 658 -7.17 24.77 3.34
C CYS A 658 -6.33 25.48 4.43
N ARG A 659 -6.21 24.82 5.59
CA ARG A 659 -5.78 25.42 6.86
C ARG A 659 -4.36 26.00 6.85
N MET A 660 -3.47 25.50 6.00
CA MET A 660 -2.06 25.93 5.92
C MET A 660 -1.76 27.00 4.86
N ILE A 661 -2.75 27.50 4.11
CA ILE A 661 -2.54 28.65 3.20
C ILE A 661 -2.25 29.89 4.04
N GLU A 662 -1.18 30.62 3.68
CA GLU A 662 -0.65 31.74 4.47
C GLU A 662 -0.89 33.10 3.83
N GLY A 663 -0.88 33.17 2.49
CA GLY A 663 -1.12 34.42 1.76
C GLY A 663 -2.02 34.25 0.55
N LEU A 664 -2.78 35.29 0.20
CA LEU A 664 -3.54 35.38 -1.04
C LEU A 664 -3.10 36.64 -1.82
N VAL A 665 -2.82 36.51 -3.12
CA VAL A 665 -2.56 37.65 -4.00
C VAL A 665 -3.61 37.67 -5.10
N PHE A 666 -4.55 38.61 -5.03
CA PHE A 666 -5.66 38.74 -5.97
C PHE A 666 -5.32 39.67 -7.16
N PRO A 667 -5.67 39.29 -8.41
CA PRO A 667 -5.39 40.06 -9.63
C PRO A 667 -6.25 41.31 -9.77
N GLU A 668 -5.98 42.11 -10.81
CA GLU A 668 -6.83 43.25 -11.17
C GLU A 668 -8.20 42.81 -11.69
N SER A 669 -8.26 41.69 -12.42
CA SER A 669 -9.50 41.16 -13.04
C SER A 669 -10.55 40.56 -12.09
N LEU A 670 -10.31 40.47 -10.78
CA LEU A 670 -11.18 39.69 -9.89
C LEU A 670 -12.52 40.38 -9.63
N GLU A 671 -13.61 39.83 -10.16
CA GLU A 671 -14.96 40.39 -10.03
C GLU A 671 -15.70 39.89 -8.78
N SER A 672 -15.54 38.62 -8.40
CA SER A 672 -16.29 38.04 -7.26
C SER A 672 -15.62 36.88 -6.51
N ILE A 673 -15.88 36.82 -5.20
CA ILE A 673 -15.54 35.71 -4.30
C ILE A 673 -16.82 35.28 -3.58
N ARG A 674 -17.17 33.99 -3.70
CA ARG A 674 -18.52 33.49 -3.37
C ARG A 674 -18.61 32.68 -2.08
N ALA A 675 -19.83 32.57 -1.57
CA ALA A 675 -20.18 31.73 -0.43
C ALA A 675 -21.60 31.16 -0.57
N GLU A 676 -21.84 30.01 0.05
CA GLU A 676 -23.17 29.41 0.19
C GLU A 676 -23.43 28.99 1.66
N ASN A 677 -24.69 28.76 2.02
CA ASN A 677 -24.98 28.10 3.30
C ASN A 677 -24.69 26.60 3.17
N SER A 678 -23.95 26.05 4.13
CA SER A 678 -23.63 24.63 4.22
C SER A 678 -23.84 24.12 5.65
N TYR A 679 -24.09 22.82 5.80
CA TYR A 679 -24.14 22.14 7.10
C TYR A 679 -22.75 21.84 7.67
N ASN A 680 -21.70 21.83 6.84
CA ASN A 680 -20.37 21.33 7.17
C ASN A 680 -19.33 22.46 7.43
N GLU A 681 -19.78 23.70 7.59
CA GLU A 681 -18.92 24.89 7.76
C GLU A 681 -17.83 25.05 6.68
N ASP A 682 -18.18 24.70 5.44
CA ASP A 682 -17.33 24.72 4.25
C ASP A 682 -17.91 25.57 3.10
N GLY A 683 -18.76 26.55 3.45
CA GLY A 683 -19.57 27.32 2.50
C GLY A 683 -18.88 28.57 1.95
N GLY A 684 -18.05 29.26 2.74
CA GLY A 684 -17.26 30.41 2.30
C GLY A 684 -16.00 30.02 1.53
N ALA A 685 -15.63 30.76 0.47
CA ALA A 685 -14.50 30.41 -0.39
C ALA A 685 -13.18 30.14 0.34
N PHE A 686 -12.90 30.81 1.46
CA PHE A 686 -11.72 30.62 2.32
C PHE A 686 -12.12 30.28 3.77
N GLN A 687 -13.30 29.67 3.96
CA GLN A 687 -13.79 29.32 5.29
C GLN A 687 -12.86 28.29 5.97
N GLY A 688 -12.47 28.54 7.22
CA GLY A 688 -11.53 27.68 7.97
C GLY A 688 -10.07 27.73 7.48
N CYS A 689 -9.68 28.72 6.66
CA CYS A 689 -8.29 28.94 6.25
C CYS A 689 -7.49 29.69 7.34
N TYR A 690 -7.33 29.06 8.50
CA TYR A 690 -6.77 29.70 9.72
C TYR A 690 -5.33 30.23 9.57
N GLY A 691 -4.54 29.70 8.63
CA GLY A 691 -3.16 30.16 8.38
C GLY A 691 -3.04 31.52 7.70
N ILE A 692 -4.12 32.05 7.09
CA ILE A 692 -4.03 33.26 6.26
C ILE A 692 -3.67 34.48 7.10
N ASN A 693 -2.48 35.02 6.83
CA ASN A 693 -1.85 36.13 7.52
C ASN A 693 -1.37 37.25 6.57
N SER A 694 -1.60 37.11 5.26
CA SER A 694 -1.39 38.16 4.27
C SER A 694 -2.48 38.11 3.18
N ILE A 695 -2.99 39.27 2.77
CA ILE A 695 -3.78 39.41 1.54
C ILE A 695 -3.32 40.68 0.83
N VAL A 696 -2.98 40.53 -0.45
CA VAL A 696 -2.66 41.63 -1.37
C VAL A 696 -3.69 41.66 -2.49
N CYS A 697 -4.38 42.78 -2.66
CA CYS A 697 -5.24 43.04 -3.81
C CYS A 697 -4.51 43.95 -4.79
N LYS A 698 -4.49 43.58 -6.09
CA LYS A 698 -3.90 44.43 -7.14
C LYS A 698 -4.90 45.41 -7.78
N SER A 699 -6.21 45.12 -7.68
CA SER A 699 -7.26 45.96 -8.26
C SER A 699 -7.45 47.30 -7.54
N ASP A 700 -7.67 48.36 -8.32
CA ASP A 700 -8.16 49.66 -7.84
C ASP A 700 -9.64 49.62 -7.39
N MET A 701 -10.37 48.54 -7.69
CA MET A 701 -11.78 48.34 -7.36
C MET A 701 -12.01 47.04 -6.58
N PRO A 702 -12.62 47.08 -5.38
CA PRO A 702 -12.88 45.87 -4.58
C PRO A 702 -13.80 44.87 -5.28
N ALA A 703 -13.35 43.60 -5.36
CA ALA A 703 -14.17 42.48 -5.84
C ALA A 703 -15.42 42.28 -4.96
N TYR A 704 -16.51 41.79 -5.53
CA TYR A 704 -17.72 41.48 -4.75
C TYR A 704 -17.50 40.24 -3.86
N VAL A 705 -17.52 40.46 -2.54
CA VAL A 705 -17.36 39.41 -1.52
C VAL A 705 -18.72 39.12 -0.88
N GLN A 706 -19.10 37.84 -0.85
CA GLN A 706 -20.28 37.39 -0.12
C GLN A 706 -20.01 37.22 1.39
N ASP A 707 -21.09 37.21 2.18
CA ASP A 707 -21.03 36.88 3.61
C ASP A 707 -20.30 35.53 3.84
N LYS A 708 -19.59 35.40 4.96
CA LYS A 708 -18.81 34.22 5.36
C LYS A 708 -17.63 33.77 4.48
N VAL A 709 -17.33 34.46 3.37
CA VAL A 709 -16.21 34.11 2.47
C VAL A 709 -14.88 33.87 3.21
N PHE A 710 -14.61 34.66 4.25
CA PHE A 710 -13.38 34.64 5.04
C PHE A 710 -13.63 34.20 6.51
N ASP A 711 -14.65 33.40 6.79
CA ASP A 711 -14.94 32.94 8.15
C ASP A 711 -13.81 32.04 8.69
N GLY A 712 -13.28 32.39 9.86
CA GLY A 712 -12.08 31.75 10.43
C GLY A 712 -10.75 32.38 9.99
N VAL A 713 -10.72 33.25 8.97
CA VAL A 713 -9.52 34.06 8.67
C VAL A 713 -9.40 35.18 9.71
N ALA A 714 -8.20 35.38 10.24
CA ALA A 714 -7.95 36.36 11.30
C ALA A 714 -7.83 37.80 10.77
N LYS A 715 -8.95 38.37 10.28
CA LYS A 715 -9.06 39.71 9.65
C LYS A 715 -8.48 40.89 10.48
N ASP A 716 -8.30 40.68 11.78
CA ASP A 716 -7.68 41.64 12.71
C ASP A 716 -6.14 41.59 12.72
N ASN A 717 -5.55 40.42 12.45
CA ASN A 717 -4.17 40.09 12.82
C ASN A 717 -3.13 40.60 11.81
N PHE A 718 -3.54 40.91 10.58
CA PHE A 718 -2.68 41.46 9.54
C PHE A 718 -3.25 42.73 8.90
N THR A 719 -2.62 43.20 7.82
CA THR A 719 -3.04 44.36 7.03
C THR A 719 -3.40 43.87 5.63
N LEU A 720 -4.56 44.27 5.12
CA LEU A 720 -4.94 44.10 3.72
C LEU A 720 -4.17 45.13 2.88
N GLU A 721 -3.31 44.68 1.97
CA GLU A 721 -2.57 45.56 1.07
C GLU A 721 -3.35 45.79 -0.23
N VAL A 722 -3.44 47.05 -0.65
CA VAL A 722 -4.23 47.51 -1.81
C VAL A 722 -3.48 48.64 -2.54
N PRO A 723 -3.90 49.06 -3.75
CA PRO A 723 -3.38 50.27 -4.38
C PRO A 723 -3.66 51.52 -3.53
N GLU A 724 -2.74 52.49 -3.51
CA GLU A 724 -2.88 53.73 -2.71
C GLU A 724 -4.17 54.51 -3.05
N SER A 725 -4.53 54.51 -4.34
CA SER A 725 -5.79 55.04 -4.90
C SER A 725 -7.06 54.36 -4.38
N ALA A 726 -6.95 53.13 -3.88
CA ALA A 726 -8.09 52.25 -3.60
C ALA A 726 -8.43 52.11 -2.10
N ILE A 727 -7.57 52.59 -1.19
CA ILE A 727 -7.72 52.41 0.27
C ILE A 727 -9.13 52.74 0.76
N SER A 728 -9.66 53.91 0.40
CA SER A 728 -11.00 54.35 0.83
C SER A 728 -12.14 53.55 0.20
N GLN A 729 -11.93 52.91 -0.95
CA GLN A 729 -12.91 52.01 -1.56
C GLN A 729 -12.99 50.71 -0.76
N TYR A 730 -11.85 50.06 -0.51
CA TYR A 730 -11.75 48.82 0.29
C TYR A 730 -12.26 49.01 1.72
N GLN A 731 -12.00 50.16 2.35
CA GLN A 731 -12.55 50.52 3.67
C GLN A 731 -14.08 50.64 3.71
N SER A 732 -14.75 50.77 2.56
CA SER A 732 -16.21 50.91 2.45
C SER A 732 -16.93 49.69 1.86
N ALA A 733 -16.19 48.75 1.25
CA ALA A 733 -16.76 47.63 0.52
C ALA A 733 -17.11 46.46 1.46
N PRO A 734 -18.34 45.88 1.38
CA PRO A 734 -18.74 44.75 2.21
C PRO A 734 -17.75 43.58 2.17
N GLY A 735 -17.49 42.96 3.33
CA GLY A 735 -16.53 41.87 3.50
C GLY A 735 -15.06 42.31 3.52
N TRP A 736 -14.70 43.38 2.81
CA TRP A 736 -13.37 44.01 2.88
C TRP A 736 -13.26 45.01 4.04
N CYS A 737 -14.33 45.74 4.35
CA CYS A 737 -14.42 46.63 5.50
C CYS A 737 -14.25 45.92 6.86
N ASP A 738 -14.35 44.60 6.87
CA ASP A 738 -14.15 43.74 8.05
C ASP A 738 -12.67 43.67 8.47
N PHE A 739 -11.72 43.97 7.57
CA PHE A 739 -10.29 43.98 7.86
C PHE A 739 -9.91 45.29 8.56
N LYS A 740 -9.48 45.21 9.83
CA LYS A 740 -9.19 46.39 10.66
C LYS A 740 -8.02 47.27 10.18
N ARG A 741 -7.22 46.79 9.24
CA ARG A 741 -6.06 47.50 8.68
C ARG A 741 -6.04 47.32 7.16
N ILE A 742 -6.04 48.43 6.44
CA ILE A 742 -5.99 48.51 4.97
C ILE A 742 -4.97 49.59 4.60
N ALA A 743 -4.00 49.30 3.73
CA ALA A 743 -2.86 50.19 3.42
C ALA A 743 -2.32 50.03 2.00
N ALA A 744 -1.49 51.00 1.56
CA ALA A 744 -0.85 51.02 0.24
C ALA A 744 0.28 49.99 0.08
N HIS A 745 0.41 49.42 -1.11
CA HIS A 745 1.47 48.49 -1.51
C HIS A 745 2.67 49.20 -2.20
N HIS A 746 3.91 48.89 -1.80
CA HIS A 746 5.15 49.47 -2.35
C HIS A 746 6.36 48.50 -2.23
N GLU A 747 7.28 48.47 -3.22
CA GLU A 747 8.46 47.57 -3.21
C GLU A 747 9.80 48.25 -2.84
N LEU A 748 10.08 48.35 -1.54
CA LEU A 748 11.44 48.44 -0.98
C LEU A 748 11.46 47.62 0.32
N VAL A 749 12.32 46.60 0.40
CA VAL A 749 12.35 45.68 1.56
C VAL A 749 13.78 45.31 1.95
N CYS A 750 14.12 45.50 3.21
CA CYS A 750 15.35 44.97 3.83
C CYS A 750 15.08 43.61 4.48
N ARG A 751 15.86 42.58 4.15
CA ARG A 751 15.77 41.22 4.72
C ARG A 751 17.13 40.74 5.25
N PRO A 752 17.28 40.39 6.54
CA PRO A 752 16.31 40.63 7.62
C PRO A 752 16.01 42.13 7.80
N SER A 753 14.83 42.44 8.34
CA SER A 753 14.39 43.79 8.72
C SER A 753 14.81 44.16 10.15
N VAL A 754 15.58 43.29 10.80
CA VAL A 754 16.14 43.46 12.13
C VAL A 754 17.59 42.99 12.16
N ALA A 755 18.38 43.56 13.06
CA ALA A 755 19.71 43.10 13.42
C ALA A 755 19.93 43.36 14.91
N CYS A 756 20.67 42.49 15.60
CA CYS A 756 21.00 42.74 17.00
C CYS A 756 22.42 42.30 17.35
N ALA A 757 22.94 42.80 18.47
CA ALA A 757 24.28 42.49 18.96
C ALA A 757 24.36 42.50 20.49
N LEU A 758 25.39 41.83 21.01
CA LEU A 758 25.80 41.91 22.42
C LEU A 758 26.93 42.94 22.57
N SER A 759 27.70 42.87 23.66
CA SER A 759 28.84 43.75 23.93
C SER A 759 29.94 43.71 22.86
N THR A 760 30.05 42.60 22.11
CA THR A 760 31.04 42.41 21.03
C THR A 760 30.72 43.21 19.77
N GLU A 761 31.69 43.35 18.86
CA GLU A 761 31.41 43.80 17.49
C GLU A 761 30.73 42.67 16.72
N HIS A 762 29.59 42.97 16.09
CA HIS A 762 28.80 42.02 15.31
C HIS A 762 28.67 42.47 13.84
N LYS A 763 28.54 41.53 12.90
CA LYS A 763 28.44 41.80 11.46
C LYS A 763 27.31 41.02 10.80
N GLN A 764 26.15 41.67 10.72
CA GLN A 764 24.95 41.13 10.08
C GLN A 764 25.02 41.32 8.56
N LYS A 765 24.63 40.30 7.79
CA LYS A 765 24.30 40.44 6.37
C LYS A 765 22.83 40.81 6.20
N LEU A 766 22.59 41.75 5.29
CA LEU A 766 21.27 42.23 4.86
C LEU A 766 21.15 42.10 3.33
N VAL A 767 19.94 41.91 2.83
CA VAL A 767 19.59 41.96 1.41
C VAL A 767 18.53 43.02 1.21
N ILE A 768 18.83 44.03 0.41
CA ILE A 768 17.86 45.06 0.01
C ILE A 768 17.27 44.67 -1.33
N ASN A 769 15.96 44.46 -1.40
CA ASN A 769 15.21 44.43 -2.66
C ASN A 769 14.50 45.78 -2.83
N ALA A 770 14.45 46.30 -4.06
CA ALA A 770 13.80 47.58 -4.37
C ALA A 770 13.33 47.60 -5.83
N GLU A 771 12.28 48.36 -6.13
CA GLU A 771 11.85 48.64 -7.50
C GLU A 771 12.86 49.49 -8.30
N GLY A 772 13.72 50.25 -7.61
CA GLY A 772 14.71 51.15 -8.22
C GLY A 772 15.99 51.38 -7.41
N GLU A 773 16.58 52.57 -7.55
CA GLU A 773 17.76 52.99 -6.78
C GLU A 773 17.40 53.33 -5.33
N TRP A 774 18.25 52.90 -4.39
CA TRP A 774 18.06 53.12 -2.97
C TRP A 774 19.34 53.62 -2.28
N GLU A 775 19.18 54.27 -1.13
CA GLU A 775 20.26 54.82 -0.31
C GLU A 775 19.98 54.67 1.20
N VAL A 776 21.02 54.66 2.03
CA VAL A 776 20.89 54.74 3.49
C VAL A 776 20.60 56.20 3.88
N ALA A 777 19.33 56.53 4.10
CA ALA A 777 18.90 57.87 4.49
C ALA A 777 19.31 58.23 5.93
N SER A 778 19.38 57.25 6.84
CA SER A 778 19.98 57.45 8.17
C SER A 778 20.45 56.14 8.80
N LYS A 779 21.35 56.23 9.79
CA LYS A 779 21.83 55.11 10.61
C LYS A 779 22.40 55.63 11.94
N PRO A 780 22.50 54.79 13.00
CA PRO A 780 23.22 55.17 14.22
C PRO A 780 24.71 55.45 13.97
N ASN A 781 25.34 56.26 14.84
CA ASN A 781 26.78 56.52 14.78
C ASN A 781 27.64 55.29 15.18
N TRP A 782 27.06 54.36 15.94
CA TRP A 782 27.64 53.07 16.32
C TRP A 782 27.38 51.94 15.31
N CYS A 783 26.66 52.22 14.21
CA CYS A 783 26.47 51.32 13.07
C CYS A 783 27.28 51.78 11.86
N GLU A 784 27.78 50.85 11.04
CA GLU A 784 28.33 51.10 9.71
C GLU A 784 27.68 50.18 8.69
N VAL A 785 27.42 50.69 7.47
CA VAL A 785 26.63 50.02 6.44
C VAL A 785 27.38 50.11 5.12
N SER A 786 27.65 48.97 4.48
CA SER A 786 28.47 48.89 3.27
C SER A 786 27.93 47.84 2.28
N PRO A 787 27.59 48.21 1.03
CA PRO A 787 27.51 49.57 0.51
C PRO A 787 26.36 50.38 1.15
N ALA A 788 26.49 51.71 1.15
CA ALA A 788 25.48 52.63 1.69
C ALA A 788 24.42 53.09 0.65
N SER A 789 24.46 52.54 -0.57
CA SER A 789 23.46 52.73 -1.63
C SER A 789 23.54 51.57 -2.62
N GLY A 790 22.49 51.39 -3.43
CA GLY A 790 22.41 50.32 -4.42
C GLY A 790 21.21 50.49 -5.36
N ASN A 791 20.90 49.44 -6.12
CA ASN A 791 19.79 49.42 -7.08
C ASN A 791 19.28 47.99 -7.20
N LYS A 792 17.96 47.78 -7.08
CA LYS A 792 17.34 46.44 -6.99
C LYS A 792 18.02 45.56 -5.92
N LYS A 793 17.97 44.24 -6.10
CA LYS A 793 18.53 43.23 -5.18
C LYS A 793 20.05 43.42 -4.96
N THR A 794 20.41 43.85 -3.76
CA THR A 794 21.80 44.14 -3.35
C THR A 794 22.11 43.52 -1.99
N GLU A 795 23.27 42.85 -1.83
CA GLU A 795 23.77 42.40 -0.52
C GLU A 795 24.51 43.55 0.20
N VAL A 796 24.24 43.73 1.48
CA VAL A 796 24.77 44.81 2.33
C VAL A 796 25.28 44.23 3.65
N THR A 797 26.44 44.68 4.12
CA THR A 797 26.98 44.35 5.44
C THR A 797 26.67 45.49 6.42
N LEU A 798 26.00 45.15 7.52
CA LEU A 798 25.80 46.01 8.69
C LEU A 798 26.79 45.60 9.78
N THR A 799 27.73 46.48 10.10
CA THR A 799 28.64 46.32 11.25
C THR A 799 28.09 47.09 12.44
N ILE A 800 27.84 46.39 13.54
CA ILE A 800 27.44 46.94 14.83
C ILE A 800 28.70 46.99 15.70
N LYS A 801 29.16 48.19 16.05
CA LYS A 801 30.41 48.36 16.82
C LYS A 801 30.23 47.82 18.24
N GLY A 802 31.31 47.29 18.82
CA GLY A 802 31.32 46.84 20.21
C GLY A 802 30.99 47.94 21.24
N MET A 803 30.77 47.52 22.47
CA MET A 803 30.56 48.36 23.66
C MET A 803 31.14 47.67 24.89
N ALA A 804 31.17 48.37 26.04
CA ALA A 804 31.61 47.73 27.28
C ALA A 804 30.63 46.65 27.73
N LYS A 805 31.14 45.54 28.30
CA LYS A 805 30.30 44.53 28.96
C LYS A 805 29.45 45.20 30.05
N ASN A 806 28.17 44.84 30.12
CA ASN A 806 27.16 45.40 31.05
C ASN A 806 26.90 46.92 30.94
N ALA A 807 27.20 47.59 29.81
CA ALA A 807 26.79 48.98 29.58
C ALA A 807 25.33 49.10 29.10
N ASP A 808 24.74 50.29 29.24
CA ASP A 808 23.33 50.56 28.88
C ASP A 808 23.01 50.17 27.43
N SER A 809 21.85 49.53 27.25
CA SER A 809 21.36 49.06 25.95
C SER A 809 21.07 50.23 25.01
N ARG A 810 21.33 50.04 23.71
CA ARG A 810 21.13 51.06 22.68
C ARG A 810 20.35 50.51 21.49
N ASP A 811 19.23 51.16 21.18
CA ASP A 811 18.41 50.89 20.01
C ASP A 811 18.59 51.97 18.95
N GLY A 812 18.29 51.64 17.70
CA GLY A 812 18.43 52.52 16.56
C GLY A 812 17.83 51.91 15.30
N LYS A 813 17.91 52.64 14.19
CA LYS A 813 17.39 52.19 12.90
C LYS A 813 18.33 52.57 11.77
N VAL A 814 18.61 51.62 10.88
CA VAL A 814 19.18 51.90 9.56
C VAL A 814 18.01 52.07 8.60
N VAL A 815 17.79 53.30 8.15
CA VAL A 815 16.68 53.64 7.26
C VAL A 815 17.18 53.60 5.82
N PHE A 816 16.66 52.68 5.02
CA PHE A 816 16.84 52.66 3.57
C PHE A 816 15.71 53.46 2.92
N ARG A 817 16.03 54.28 1.92
CA ARG A 817 15.08 55.10 1.17
C ARG A 817 15.19 54.77 -0.32
N LEU A 818 14.05 54.69 -1.01
CA LEU A 818 13.99 54.66 -2.47
C LEU A 818 14.23 56.09 -2.99
N LYS A 819 15.17 56.29 -3.93
CA LYS A 819 15.52 57.64 -4.39
C LYS A 819 14.33 58.35 -5.03
N ASP A 820 14.32 59.68 -4.87
CA ASP A 820 13.30 60.60 -5.39
C ASP A 820 11.85 60.24 -4.95
N LYS A 821 11.74 59.54 -3.81
CA LYS A 821 10.51 59.12 -3.15
C LYS A 821 10.66 59.27 -1.63
N ASP A 822 9.53 59.48 -0.94
CA ASP A 822 9.49 59.46 0.52
C ASP A 822 9.31 58.05 1.11
N TYR A 823 9.25 57.01 0.27
CA TYR A 823 9.13 55.63 0.72
C TYR A 823 10.44 55.09 1.30
N THR A 824 10.35 54.55 2.51
CA THR A 824 11.49 54.03 3.28
C THR A 824 11.19 52.68 3.89
N HIS A 825 12.18 51.80 3.93
CA HIS A 825 12.14 50.57 4.72
C HIS A 825 13.29 50.59 5.74
N GLU A 826 12.98 50.20 6.98
CA GLU A 826 13.92 50.24 8.08
C GLU A 826 14.53 48.85 8.33
N CYS A 827 15.79 48.80 8.74
CA CYS A 827 16.34 47.71 9.54
C CYS A 827 16.43 48.22 10.98
N SER A 828 15.67 47.63 11.89
CA SER A 828 15.78 47.95 13.32
C SER A 828 17.07 47.34 13.87
N VAL A 829 17.86 48.12 14.60
CA VAL A 829 19.15 47.65 15.13
C VAL A 829 19.17 47.86 16.65
N SER A 830 19.37 46.79 17.40
CA SER A 830 19.47 46.83 18.87
C SER A 830 20.80 46.26 19.35
N GLN A 831 21.33 46.80 20.44
CA GLN A 831 22.54 46.27 21.06
C GLN A 831 22.45 46.35 22.57
N TYR A 832 22.75 45.23 23.23
CA TYR A 832 22.60 45.07 24.68
C TYR A 832 23.96 44.81 25.32
N GLY A 833 24.30 45.58 26.36
CA GLY A 833 25.49 45.30 27.16
C GLY A 833 25.24 44.11 28.07
N TYR A 834 26.08 43.09 27.92
CA TYR A 834 25.98 41.83 28.67
C TYR A 834 27.35 41.32 29.13
N GLU A 835 27.36 40.41 30.11
CA GLU A 835 28.58 39.88 30.72
C GLU A 835 29.31 38.85 29.83
N TYR A 836 28.61 38.28 28.83
CA TYR A 836 29.18 37.43 27.80
C TYR A 836 29.01 38.06 26.41
N GLY A 837 29.98 37.85 25.52
CA GLY A 837 29.93 38.22 24.11
C GLY A 837 29.33 37.12 23.24
N GLU A 838 29.16 37.42 21.95
CA GLU A 838 28.80 36.45 20.92
C GLU A 838 29.86 35.32 20.82
N ASP A 839 29.40 34.09 20.62
CA ASP A 839 30.18 32.85 20.57
C ASP A 839 31.05 32.55 21.83
N GLU A 840 30.84 33.26 22.96
CA GLU A 840 31.58 33.05 24.22
C GLU A 840 31.12 31.76 24.96
N TRP A 841 32.07 30.93 25.42
CA TRP A 841 31.81 29.61 26.02
C TRP A 841 31.74 29.61 27.55
N ILE A 842 30.75 28.91 28.10
CA ILE A 842 30.41 28.87 29.52
C ILE A 842 30.39 27.41 30.00
N THR A 843 31.07 27.15 31.13
CA THR A 843 30.98 25.86 31.83
C THR A 843 29.93 25.95 32.93
N LEU A 844 28.85 25.19 32.80
CA LEU A 844 27.75 25.14 33.77
C LEU A 844 28.01 24.10 34.87
N GLN A 845 28.66 22.98 34.52
CA GLN A 845 29.04 21.92 35.44
C GLN A 845 30.37 21.28 35.00
N LYS A 846 31.14 20.75 35.96
CA LYS A 846 32.27 19.86 35.69
C LYS A 846 32.05 18.53 36.39
N ALA A 847 32.48 17.44 35.75
CA ALA A 847 32.46 16.12 36.34
C ALA A 847 33.43 16.04 37.54
N THR A 848 33.05 15.23 38.53
CA THR A 848 33.90 14.83 39.67
C THR A 848 34.17 13.32 39.69
N LYS A 849 33.56 12.56 38.76
CA LYS A 849 33.69 11.10 38.60
C LYS A 849 33.98 10.74 37.13
N GLY A 850 34.45 9.51 36.90
CA GLY A 850 34.87 9.01 35.59
C GLY A 850 36.37 9.17 35.31
N ASN A 851 37.02 8.05 34.98
CA ASN A 851 38.44 7.96 34.65
C ASN A 851 38.82 8.76 33.38
N ASN A 852 37.89 8.94 32.45
CA ASN A 852 38.10 9.65 31.19
C ASN A 852 38.00 11.19 31.28
N GLY A 853 37.86 11.76 32.49
CA GLY A 853 37.71 13.22 32.68
C GLY A 853 36.28 13.75 32.56
N GLY A 854 35.29 12.85 32.62
CA GLY A 854 33.86 13.17 32.56
C GLY A 854 33.25 13.07 31.16
N ILE A 855 31.93 12.88 31.15
CA ILE A 855 31.08 12.76 29.96
C ILE A 855 30.60 14.16 29.57
N ASN A 856 30.60 14.51 28.29
CA ASN A 856 30.26 15.86 27.86
C ASN A 856 28.78 15.99 27.46
N ILE A 857 28.10 17.01 27.98
CA ILE A 857 26.83 17.54 27.47
C ILE A 857 27.06 18.98 26.99
N VAL A 858 26.57 19.31 25.81
CA VAL A 858 26.63 20.65 25.20
C VAL A 858 25.22 21.11 24.88
N LEU A 859 24.74 22.16 25.55
CA LEU A 859 23.45 22.79 25.29
C LEU A 859 23.66 24.06 24.47
N LEU A 860 23.03 24.13 23.29
CA LEU A 860 23.07 25.28 22.38
C LEU A 860 21.64 25.76 22.14
N GLY A 861 21.28 26.93 22.66
CA GLY A 861 19.99 27.52 22.28
C GLY A 861 20.04 28.04 20.83
N ASP A 862 18.88 28.06 20.16
CA ASP A 862 18.75 28.73 18.85
C ASP A 862 17.45 29.53 18.77
N GLY A 863 17.47 30.61 17.98
CA GLY A 863 16.38 31.60 17.95
C GLY A 863 16.36 32.51 19.18
N PHE A 864 17.45 32.62 19.93
CA PHE A 864 17.60 33.59 21.03
C PHE A 864 18.35 34.83 20.55
N ASN A 865 17.69 35.98 20.55
CA ASN A 865 18.31 37.23 20.12
C ASN A 865 19.08 37.92 21.27
N ALA A 866 19.77 39.02 20.96
CA ALA A 866 20.58 39.73 21.96
C ALA A 866 19.77 40.23 23.18
N LYS A 867 18.47 40.52 23.02
CA LYS A 867 17.58 40.90 24.13
C LYS A 867 17.23 39.70 25.00
N ASP A 868 16.95 38.54 24.41
CA ASP A 868 16.67 37.29 25.12
C ASP A 868 17.91 36.83 25.90
N ILE A 869 19.10 37.04 25.34
CA ILE A 869 20.37 36.76 26.00
C ILE A 869 20.62 37.76 27.15
N ALA A 870 20.59 39.07 26.87
CA ALA A 870 20.96 40.09 27.86
C ALA A 870 19.93 40.28 28.99
N SER A 871 18.66 39.93 28.78
CA SER A 871 17.65 39.83 29.85
C SER A 871 17.87 38.64 30.79
N GLY A 872 18.83 37.76 30.47
CA GLY A 872 19.10 36.54 31.20
C GLY A 872 18.19 35.36 30.84
N LYS A 873 17.17 35.54 29.99
CA LYS A 873 16.26 34.46 29.55
C LYS A 873 17.08 33.26 29.03
N TYR A 874 18.00 33.47 28.08
CA TYR A 874 18.87 32.41 27.56
C TYR A 874 19.54 31.56 28.66
N LEU A 875 20.26 32.19 29.60
CA LEU A 875 20.98 31.44 30.63
C LEU A 875 20.08 30.88 31.73
N ASN A 876 18.89 31.44 31.96
CA ASN A 876 17.91 30.83 32.87
C ASN A 876 17.31 29.58 32.24
N ASP A 877 16.95 29.65 30.97
CA ASP A 877 16.34 28.56 30.21
C ASP A 877 17.32 27.39 30.06
N ILE A 878 18.54 27.64 29.57
CA ILE A 878 19.58 26.61 29.43
C ILE A 878 19.94 25.97 30.79
N LYS A 879 19.92 26.70 31.91
CA LYS A 879 20.10 26.11 33.25
C LYS A 879 18.89 25.28 33.66
N GLN A 880 17.67 25.73 33.33
CA GLN A 880 16.45 25.02 33.67
C GLN A 880 16.35 23.68 32.92
N GLU A 881 16.78 23.64 31.66
CA GLU A 881 16.98 22.41 30.86
C GLU A 881 17.94 21.43 31.54
N VAL A 882 19.09 21.93 32.02
CA VAL A 882 20.06 21.11 32.76
C VAL A 882 19.45 20.51 34.03
N GLU A 883 18.68 21.28 34.80
CA GLU A 883 17.98 20.75 35.98
C GLU A 883 16.84 19.77 35.62
N TYR A 884 16.20 19.91 34.45
CA TYR A 884 15.20 18.96 33.98
C TYR A 884 15.80 17.64 33.49
N PHE A 885 16.91 17.70 32.74
CA PHE A 885 17.68 16.51 32.33
C PHE A 885 18.20 15.72 33.55
N PHE A 886 18.75 16.41 34.56
CA PHE A 886 19.19 15.79 35.81
C PHE A 886 18.08 15.60 36.86
N GLY A 887 16.82 15.88 36.53
CA GLY A 887 15.68 15.71 37.43
C GLY A 887 15.21 14.26 37.58
N ILE A 888 15.53 13.42 36.60
CA ILE A 888 15.08 12.02 36.47
C ILE A 888 16.22 11.03 36.77
N GLU A 889 15.89 9.86 37.34
CA GLU A 889 16.86 8.78 37.57
C GLU A 889 17.06 7.95 36.28
N PRO A 890 18.29 7.55 35.91
CA PRO A 890 19.49 7.56 36.75
C PRO A 890 20.35 8.84 36.63
N TYR A 891 20.03 9.77 35.73
CA TYR A 891 20.84 10.97 35.51
C TYR A 891 21.04 11.78 36.80
N LYS A 892 19.99 11.90 37.61
CA LYS A 892 20.00 12.48 38.96
C LYS A 892 21.07 11.86 39.89
N THR A 893 21.14 10.53 40.02
CA THR A 893 22.19 9.84 40.80
C THR A 893 23.58 9.94 40.20
N TYR A 894 23.68 9.94 38.86
CA TYR A 894 24.95 9.92 38.14
C TYR A 894 25.38 11.31 37.62
N ARG A 895 24.79 12.40 38.13
CA ARG A 895 25.07 13.79 37.72
C ARG A 895 26.55 14.17 37.78
N ASP A 896 27.25 13.67 38.80
CA ASP A 896 28.69 13.87 39.03
C ASP A 896 29.61 13.39 37.90
N TYR A 897 29.13 12.56 36.97
CA TYR A 897 29.93 12.05 35.85
C TYR A 897 29.97 13.02 34.65
N PHE A 898 29.17 14.09 34.66
CA PHE A 898 28.95 14.94 33.50
C PHE A 898 29.60 16.33 33.61
N ASN A 899 30.37 16.68 32.58
CA ASN A 899 30.70 18.05 32.22
C ASN A 899 29.54 18.64 31.42
N VAL A 900 29.12 19.87 31.73
CA VAL A 900 27.99 20.54 31.06
C VAL A 900 28.42 21.91 30.57
N TYR A 901 28.25 22.16 29.28
CA TYR A 901 28.67 23.37 28.59
C TYR A 901 27.50 24.04 27.87
N THR A 902 27.61 25.35 27.73
CA THR A 902 26.84 26.13 26.75
C THR A 902 27.75 27.21 26.15
N ALA A 903 27.26 27.91 25.15
CA ALA A 903 27.89 29.10 24.58
C ALA A 903 26.85 30.23 24.50
N ILE A 904 27.20 31.33 23.83
CA ILE A 904 26.26 32.40 23.47
C ILE A 904 26.08 32.47 21.94
N PRO A 905 25.31 31.53 21.35
CA PRO A 905 24.95 31.53 19.93
C PRO A 905 23.92 32.64 19.63
N LEU A 906 24.38 33.80 19.18
CA LEU A 906 23.52 34.95 18.90
C LEU A 906 22.63 34.71 17.65
N SER A 907 21.32 34.74 17.81
CA SER A 907 20.37 34.79 16.68
C SER A 907 20.01 36.22 16.29
N THR A 908 19.74 36.48 15.01
CA THR A 908 19.27 37.79 14.54
C THR A 908 17.84 38.08 15.01
N GLU A 909 17.00 37.05 15.06
CA GLU A 909 15.61 37.09 15.53
C GLU A 909 15.37 36.27 16.80
N SER A 910 14.26 36.59 17.47
CA SER A 910 13.68 35.74 18.52
C SER A 910 12.69 34.77 17.88
N GLY A 911 12.74 33.50 18.25
CA GLY A 911 11.86 32.45 17.74
C GLY A 911 12.53 31.50 16.75
N VAL A 912 11.86 30.36 16.51
CA VAL A 912 12.18 29.39 15.46
C VAL A 912 11.09 29.42 14.39
N GLY A 913 11.51 29.26 13.13
CA GLY A 913 10.64 29.38 11.96
C GLY A 913 10.08 28.03 11.47
N THR A 914 9.06 28.06 10.63
CA THR A 914 8.55 26.88 9.90
C THR A 914 9.12 26.80 8.48
N VAL A 915 8.77 25.73 7.75
CA VAL A 915 9.04 25.60 6.30
C VAL A 915 8.64 26.83 5.47
N ASN A 916 7.67 27.61 5.93
CA ASN A 916 7.14 28.79 5.25
C ASN A 916 7.53 30.10 5.96
N THR A 917 7.58 30.09 7.29
CA THR A 917 7.95 31.27 8.11
C THR A 917 9.44 31.29 8.42
N ILE A 918 10.24 31.89 7.54
CA ILE A 918 11.71 32.00 7.74
C ILE A 918 12.01 32.88 8.97
N ARG A 919 12.77 32.34 9.93
CA ARG A 919 13.42 33.09 11.02
C ARG A 919 14.93 33.09 10.85
N TYR A 920 15.56 34.25 11.07
CA TYR A 920 17.02 34.40 11.00
C TYR A 920 17.66 34.06 12.34
N ASN A 921 17.93 32.76 12.55
CA ASN A 921 18.56 32.21 13.74
C ASN A 921 19.96 31.61 13.45
N ARG A 922 20.72 31.26 14.50
CA ARG A 922 22.17 31.01 14.43
C ARG A 922 22.53 29.73 13.68
N PHE A 923 21.72 28.68 13.79
CA PHE A 923 21.99 27.37 13.20
C PHE A 923 21.01 27.00 12.07
N ASN A 924 20.19 27.94 11.60
CA ASN A 924 19.10 27.72 10.64
C ASN A 924 18.08 26.68 11.15
N THR A 925 17.79 26.69 12.46
CA THR A 925 16.79 25.79 13.06
C THR A 925 15.40 26.13 12.53
N THR A 926 14.66 25.13 12.07
CA THR A 926 13.31 25.29 11.50
C THR A 926 12.46 24.04 11.65
N PHE A 927 11.15 24.22 11.85
CA PHE A 927 10.16 23.16 11.77
C PHE A 927 9.98 22.67 10.33
N THR A 928 9.87 21.36 10.14
CA THR A 928 9.82 20.68 8.84
C THR A 928 8.39 20.47 8.30
N GLY A 929 7.40 21.05 8.97
CA GLY A 929 5.98 20.74 8.79
C GLY A 929 5.51 19.77 9.88
N GLY A 930 4.39 20.08 10.54
CA GLY A 930 4.08 19.47 11.83
C GLY A 930 5.10 19.88 12.89
N VAL A 931 5.43 18.96 13.80
CA VAL A 931 6.25 19.25 15.00
C VAL A 931 7.73 18.83 14.87
N GLY A 932 8.17 18.36 13.69
CA GLY A 932 9.56 17.92 13.47
C GLY A 932 10.52 19.09 13.27
N LEU A 933 11.74 19.02 13.81
CA LEU A 933 12.78 20.06 13.70
C LEU A 933 14.03 19.59 12.91
N LYS A 934 14.67 20.55 12.23
CA LYS A 934 16.01 20.41 11.64
C LYS A 934 16.85 21.68 11.82
N ALA A 935 18.17 21.57 11.65
CA ALA A 935 19.12 22.67 11.62
C ALA A 935 20.28 22.33 10.65
N ASP A 936 21.24 23.24 10.46
CA ASP A 936 22.52 22.93 9.81
C ASP A 936 23.39 22.08 10.74
N TYR A 937 23.24 20.76 10.67
CA TYR A 937 23.96 19.82 11.54
C TYR A 937 25.48 19.92 11.42
N ASP A 938 26.00 20.29 10.24
CA ASP A 938 27.42 20.54 10.01
C ASP A 938 27.87 21.76 10.84
N GLU A 939 27.11 22.85 10.84
CA GLU A 939 27.40 24.02 11.68
C GLU A 939 27.30 23.68 13.18
N VAL A 940 26.25 22.97 13.62
CA VAL A 940 26.08 22.53 15.02
C VAL A 940 27.25 21.68 15.50
N PHE A 941 27.66 20.64 14.75
CA PHE A 941 28.80 19.79 15.12
C PHE A 941 30.13 20.55 15.10
N ASN A 942 30.36 21.44 14.12
CA ASN A 942 31.59 22.25 14.10
C ASN A 942 31.62 23.27 15.23
N TYR A 943 30.47 23.81 15.64
CA TYR A 943 30.35 24.73 16.77
C TYR A 943 30.59 24.03 18.11
N ALA A 944 29.99 22.85 18.33
CA ALA A 944 30.18 22.06 19.55
C ALA A 944 31.64 21.67 19.85
N LEU A 945 32.50 21.58 18.83
CA LEU A 945 33.96 21.41 18.98
C LEU A 945 34.69 22.60 19.63
N GLY A 946 33.99 23.73 19.88
CA GLY A 946 34.48 24.84 20.69
C GLY A 946 34.38 24.61 22.21
N ALA A 947 33.60 23.62 22.66
CA ALA A 947 33.44 23.34 24.09
C ALA A 947 34.75 22.77 24.70
N PRO A 948 35.17 23.20 25.92
CA PRO A 948 36.52 22.99 26.46
C PRO A 948 37.11 21.56 26.47
N THR A 949 36.29 20.51 26.47
CA THR A 949 36.71 19.09 26.50
C THR A 949 36.20 18.28 25.30
N VAL A 950 35.45 18.91 24.38
CA VAL A 950 34.85 18.25 23.23
C VAL A 950 35.82 18.29 22.06
N ASN A 951 35.99 17.15 21.40
CA ASN A 951 36.89 17.00 20.27
C ASN A 951 36.42 15.86 19.35
N LYS A 952 37.04 15.73 18.17
CA LYS A 952 36.62 14.76 17.14
C LYS A 952 36.74 13.28 17.55
N SER A 953 37.40 12.95 18.67
CA SER A 953 37.50 11.57 19.16
C SER A 953 36.53 11.22 20.31
N ASN A 954 35.82 12.20 20.87
CA ASN A 954 34.76 11.98 21.87
C ASN A 954 33.40 12.63 21.50
N LEU A 955 33.26 13.21 20.31
CA LEU A 955 32.00 13.81 19.83
C LEU A 955 30.87 12.77 19.68
N ASN A 956 31.19 11.49 19.43
CA ASN A 956 30.22 10.39 19.42
C ASN A 956 29.86 9.86 20.82
N GLN A 957 30.49 10.39 21.86
CA GLN A 957 30.17 10.19 23.28
C GLN A 957 29.69 11.50 23.94
N THR A 958 29.55 12.57 23.17
CA THR A 958 29.09 13.89 23.61
C THR A 958 27.62 14.03 23.24
N LEU A 959 26.77 14.35 24.22
CA LEU A 959 25.38 14.69 23.97
C LEU A 959 25.30 16.17 23.54
N ILE A 960 24.77 16.44 22.35
CA ILE A 960 24.42 17.79 21.93
C ILE A 960 22.91 17.95 22.07
N ILE A 961 22.50 19.00 22.80
CA ILE A 961 21.10 19.39 22.97
C ILE A 961 20.92 20.76 22.30
N MET A 962 20.13 20.81 21.24
CA MET A 962 19.63 22.06 20.68
C MET A 962 18.42 22.49 21.49
N VAL A 963 18.38 23.75 21.92
CA VAL A 963 17.26 24.33 22.68
C VAL A 963 16.61 25.45 21.84
N PRO A 964 15.68 25.12 20.92
CA PRO A 964 14.87 26.10 20.21
C PRO A 964 14.12 27.04 21.17
N ASN A 965 14.26 28.34 20.98
CA ASN A 965 13.43 29.38 21.61
C ASN A 965 12.02 29.39 20.97
N SER A 966 11.29 28.29 21.06
CA SER A 966 9.86 28.20 20.74
C SER A 966 9.10 27.55 21.88
N THR A 967 7.88 28.04 22.11
CA THR A 967 6.90 27.48 23.03
C THR A 967 6.11 26.31 22.44
N ASP A 968 6.27 26.04 21.16
CA ASP A 968 5.61 24.94 20.44
C ASP A 968 6.29 23.60 20.76
N TYR A 969 5.48 22.54 20.84
CA TYR A 969 6.00 21.18 20.92
C TYR A 969 6.75 20.81 19.64
N GLY A 970 7.86 20.09 19.79
CA GLY A 970 8.64 19.58 18.67
C GLY A 970 9.92 18.86 19.08
N GLY A 971 9.78 17.86 19.95
CA GLY A 971 10.86 16.93 20.22
C GLY A 971 11.24 16.17 18.94
N ILE A 972 12.55 16.03 18.69
CA ILE A 972 13.10 15.01 17.79
C ILE A 972 14.60 14.79 18.06
N CYS A 973 15.07 13.55 17.97
CA CYS A 973 16.48 13.20 18.07
C CYS A 973 17.07 12.76 16.73
N GLN A 974 18.24 13.31 16.37
CA GLN A 974 19.00 12.95 15.18
C GLN A 974 20.20 12.09 15.60
N MET A 975 20.38 10.91 15.01
CA MET A 975 21.37 9.91 15.46
C MET A 975 22.17 9.33 14.30
N TRP A 976 23.49 9.18 14.46
CA TRP A 976 24.41 8.67 13.43
C TRP A 976 25.03 7.31 13.82
N GLU A 977 25.32 6.47 12.83
CA GLU A 977 25.89 5.11 13.00
C GLU A 977 27.20 5.06 13.84
N ASP A 978 27.93 6.16 13.97
CA ASP A 978 29.15 6.22 14.81
C ASP A 978 28.90 6.50 16.30
N GLY A 979 27.66 6.80 16.69
CA GLY A 979 27.22 7.11 18.05
C GLY A 979 26.86 8.58 18.29
N SER A 980 27.29 9.51 17.43
CA SER A 980 26.94 10.93 17.54
C SER A 980 25.43 11.17 17.48
N ALA A 981 24.95 12.16 18.24
CA ALA A 981 23.54 12.56 18.23
C ALA A 981 23.36 14.05 18.51
N ILE A 982 22.26 14.60 18.01
CA ILE A 982 21.74 15.94 18.30
C ILE A 982 20.27 15.79 18.68
N ALA A 983 19.92 16.07 19.94
CA ALA A 983 18.53 16.13 20.39
C ALA A 983 17.99 17.55 20.25
N PHE A 984 16.76 17.72 19.76
CA PHE A 984 16.07 19.01 19.73
C PHE A 984 15.04 19.05 20.85
N CYS A 985 15.22 20.00 21.78
CA CYS A 985 14.38 20.16 22.96
C CYS A 985 13.85 21.60 23.00
N PRO A 986 12.76 21.92 22.28
CA PRO A 986 12.13 23.23 22.34
C PRO A 986 11.56 23.52 23.74
N GLN A 987 11.40 24.80 24.05
CA GLN A 987 10.82 25.30 25.30
C GLN A 987 9.28 25.12 25.39
N SER A 988 8.79 23.93 25.04
CA SER A 988 7.37 23.60 24.95
C SER A 988 6.60 23.99 26.22
N THR A 989 5.60 24.86 26.07
CA THR A 989 4.68 25.26 27.16
C THR A 989 3.37 24.48 27.15
N TYR A 990 3.38 23.28 26.55
CA TYR A 990 2.22 22.39 26.52
C TYR A 990 1.90 21.83 27.93
N GLY A 991 0.80 21.10 28.06
CA GLY A 991 0.51 20.39 29.31
C GLY A 991 1.51 19.25 29.53
N TYR A 992 1.99 19.09 30.76
CA TYR A 992 2.79 17.91 31.13
C TYR A 992 2.03 16.63 30.75
N PRO A 993 2.63 15.72 29.96
CA PRO A 993 4.09 15.55 29.88
C PRO A 993 4.76 16.15 28.64
N LEU A 994 4.02 16.70 27.67
CA LEU A 994 4.56 17.31 26.44
C LEU A 994 5.24 18.69 26.67
N ASP A 995 5.51 19.09 27.91
CA ASP A 995 6.26 20.30 28.21
C ASP A 995 7.78 20.05 28.11
N THR A 996 8.56 21.12 28.22
CA THR A 996 10.04 21.09 28.21
C THR A 996 10.65 19.95 29.03
N ARG A 997 10.05 19.57 30.18
CA ARG A 997 10.57 18.55 31.08
C ARG A 997 10.49 17.16 30.48
N GLY A 998 9.34 16.80 29.90
CA GLY A 998 9.18 15.51 29.23
C GLY A 998 10.00 15.45 27.96
N VAL A 999 9.97 16.53 27.17
CA VAL A 999 10.74 16.66 25.91
C VAL A 999 12.25 16.44 26.13
N ILE A 1000 12.91 17.15 27.06
CA ILE A 1000 14.35 16.96 27.27
C ILE A 1000 14.68 15.60 27.89
N GLN A 1001 13.76 15.02 28.67
CA GLN A 1001 13.95 13.68 29.20
C GLN A 1001 13.87 12.65 28.07
N HIS A 1002 12.80 12.63 27.27
CA HIS A 1002 12.61 11.70 26.14
C HIS A 1002 13.72 11.85 25.08
N GLU A 1003 13.92 13.06 24.55
CA GLU A 1003 14.76 13.29 23.37
C GLU A 1003 16.25 13.22 23.70
N ALA A 1004 16.68 13.97 24.72
CA ALA A 1004 18.10 14.07 25.04
C ALA A 1004 18.54 12.96 26.01
N GLY A 1005 17.70 12.60 26.98
CA GLY A 1005 17.96 11.51 27.91
C GLY A 1005 17.71 10.12 27.31
N GLY A 1006 16.58 9.92 26.64
CA GLY A 1006 16.16 8.63 26.09
C GLY A 1006 16.92 8.26 24.83
N HIS A 1007 16.63 8.94 23.72
CA HIS A 1007 17.29 8.69 22.43
C HIS A 1007 18.73 9.20 22.42
N GLY A 1008 18.94 10.49 22.71
CA GLY A 1008 20.20 11.20 22.50
C GLY A 1008 21.38 10.57 23.24
N PHE A 1009 21.25 10.44 24.57
CA PHE A 1009 22.23 9.75 25.40
C PHE A 1009 21.96 8.26 25.53
N GLY A 1010 20.79 7.87 26.05
CA GLY A 1010 20.49 6.47 26.40
C GLY A 1010 20.55 5.50 25.22
N LYS A 1011 20.26 6.00 24.00
CA LYS A 1011 20.04 5.22 22.78
C LYS A 1011 18.85 4.26 22.92
N LEU A 1012 17.82 4.69 23.64
CA LEU A 1012 16.58 3.94 23.84
C LEU A 1012 15.66 4.09 22.63
N GLY A 1013 14.77 3.12 22.44
CA GLY A 1013 13.71 3.16 21.43
C GLY A 1013 12.37 3.54 22.03
N ASP A 1014 11.47 4.01 21.19
CA ASP A 1014 10.12 4.44 21.54
C ASP A 1014 9.28 3.27 22.09
N GLU A 1015 8.50 3.52 23.14
CA GLU A 1015 7.58 2.54 23.73
C GLU A 1015 6.10 2.89 23.45
N TYR A 1016 5.82 4.04 22.82
CA TYR A 1016 4.45 4.43 22.43
C TYR A 1016 3.88 3.58 21.29
N ILE A 1017 2.56 3.67 21.14
CA ILE A 1017 1.75 2.83 20.27
C ILE A 1017 0.80 3.72 19.46
N TYR A 1018 0.94 3.70 18.13
CA TYR A 1018 0.04 4.39 17.19
C TYR A 1018 -0.68 3.40 16.26
N HIS A 1019 -0.06 2.27 15.94
CA HIS A 1019 -0.57 1.27 15.01
C HIS A 1019 -1.12 0.05 15.76
N ASN A 1020 -2.37 -0.30 15.45
CA ASN A 1020 -3.01 -1.56 15.87
C ASN A 1020 -2.61 -2.69 14.89
N ALA A 1021 -1.32 -2.98 14.84
CA ALA A 1021 -0.69 -3.95 13.94
C ALA A 1021 0.61 -4.51 14.57
N PHE A 1022 1.08 -5.64 14.04
CA PHE A 1022 2.42 -6.17 14.32
C PHE A 1022 3.50 -5.34 13.61
N ILE A 1023 4.64 -5.10 14.27
CA ILE A 1023 5.82 -4.41 13.69
C ILE A 1023 6.34 -5.08 12.40
N ASP A 1024 6.19 -6.40 12.27
CA ASP A 1024 6.58 -7.16 11.09
C ASP A 1024 5.70 -6.87 9.86
N PHE A 1025 4.54 -6.22 10.02
CA PHE A 1025 3.54 -6.09 8.96
C PHE A 1025 2.64 -4.85 8.99
N CYS A 1026 3.02 -3.77 9.67
CA CYS A 1026 2.41 -2.50 9.34
C CYS A 1026 2.94 -2.07 7.96
N ASP A 1027 2.07 -1.94 6.96
CA ASP A 1027 2.47 -1.42 5.63
C ASP A 1027 2.65 0.11 5.63
N CYS A 1028 2.91 0.69 6.80
CA CYS A 1028 2.80 2.11 7.06
C CYS A 1028 4.14 2.84 6.92
N THR A 1029 4.24 3.75 5.96
CA THR A 1029 5.50 4.48 5.67
C THR A 1029 5.82 5.61 6.67
N CYS A 1030 5.32 5.54 7.91
CA CYS A 1030 5.35 6.63 8.89
C CYS A 1030 6.03 6.29 10.23
N CYS A 1031 6.48 5.05 10.43
CA CYS A 1031 7.22 4.61 11.62
C CYS A 1031 8.31 3.59 11.25
N GLY A 1032 9.16 3.26 12.23
CA GLY A 1032 10.22 2.27 12.04
C GLY A 1032 9.70 0.83 12.14
N HIS A 1033 10.31 -0.07 11.37
CA HIS A 1033 9.92 -1.47 11.26
C HIS A 1033 11.07 -2.42 11.62
N VAL A 1034 10.84 -3.73 11.60
CA VAL A 1034 11.80 -4.79 11.98
C VAL A 1034 13.22 -4.60 11.44
N LEU A 1035 13.38 -4.15 10.19
CA LEU A 1035 14.70 -3.91 9.59
C LEU A 1035 15.45 -2.73 10.23
N GLU A 1036 14.74 -1.68 10.60
CA GLU A 1036 15.31 -0.49 11.25
C GLU A 1036 15.56 -0.74 12.73
N PHE A 1037 14.62 -1.40 13.41
CA PHE A 1037 14.77 -1.89 14.78
C PHE A 1037 16.01 -2.78 14.94
N ASN A 1038 16.18 -3.78 14.07
CA ASN A 1038 17.36 -4.65 14.07
C ASN A 1038 18.64 -3.88 13.66
N GLY A 1039 18.52 -2.86 12.82
CA GLY A 1039 19.60 -1.92 12.52
C GLY A 1039 20.09 -1.22 13.78
N ALA A 1040 19.20 -0.60 14.55
CA ALA A 1040 19.52 0.06 15.82
C ALA A 1040 20.08 -0.94 16.86
N LYS A 1041 19.46 -2.12 17.02
CA LYS A 1041 19.97 -3.20 17.88
C LYS A 1041 21.41 -3.60 17.52
N SER A 1042 21.75 -3.67 16.23
CA SER A 1042 23.12 -4.01 15.78
C SER A 1042 24.18 -2.98 16.18
N LEU A 1043 23.77 -1.75 16.54
CA LEU A 1043 24.63 -0.67 17.04
C LEU A 1043 24.68 -0.58 18.58
N GLY A 1044 24.01 -1.50 19.30
CA GLY A 1044 23.91 -1.48 20.76
C GLY A 1044 22.94 -0.42 21.29
N TRP A 1045 21.85 -0.21 20.55
CA TRP A 1045 20.72 0.68 20.87
C TRP A 1045 19.44 -0.14 21.11
N PHE A 1046 18.39 0.50 21.62
CA PHE A 1046 17.05 -0.06 21.87
C PHE A 1046 17.02 -1.20 22.91
N ASP A 1047 17.90 -1.18 23.93
CA ASP A 1047 17.94 -2.17 25.01
C ASP A 1047 16.61 -2.33 25.78
N ASN A 1048 15.73 -1.32 25.73
CA ASN A 1048 14.44 -1.31 26.41
C ASN A 1048 13.31 -2.05 25.68
N LEU A 1049 13.56 -2.49 24.45
CA LEU A 1049 12.59 -3.15 23.58
C LEU A 1049 13.14 -4.50 23.11
N GLU A 1050 12.28 -5.48 22.84
CA GLU A 1050 12.66 -6.74 22.20
C GLU A 1050 11.59 -7.24 21.22
N LEU A 1051 11.99 -8.05 20.22
CA LEU A 1051 11.07 -8.72 19.29
C LEU A 1051 10.68 -10.14 19.76
N THR A 1052 10.73 -10.38 21.08
CA THR A 1052 10.47 -11.70 21.66
C THR A 1052 9.84 -11.60 23.04
N GLY A 1053 8.58 -11.99 23.19
CA GLY A 1053 7.88 -12.07 24.48
C GLY A 1053 8.30 -13.24 25.39
N LYS A 1054 9.47 -13.86 25.17
CA LYS A 1054 9.92 -15.04 25.92
C LYS A 1054 10.72 -14.62 27.15
N MET A 1055 10.21 -15.00 28.33
CA MET A 1055 10.75 -14.68 29.66
C MET A 1055 12.24 -15.02 29.87
N HIS A 1056 12.75 -16.06 29.21
CA HIS A 1056 14.16 -16.46 29.26
C HIS A 1056 14.98 -16.00 28.03
N SER A 1057 14.50 -15.02 27.27
CA SER A 1057 15.14 -14.55 26.03
C SER A 1057 15.06 -13.04 25.80
N VAL A 1058 14.27 -12.30 26.58
CA VAL A 1058 14.32 -10.83 26.63
C VAL A 1058 15.64 -10.33 27.24
N GLY A 1059 16.13 -9.18 26.77
CA GLY A 1059 17.37 -8.55 27.25
C GLY A 1059 17.37 -8.15 28.74
N TRP A 1060 16.20 -8.12 29.37
CA TRP A 1060 15.99 -7.87 30.80
C TRP A 1060 15.59 -9.12 31.62
N SER A 1061 15.76 -10.32 31.08
CA SER A 1061 15.37 -11.58 31.74
C SER A 1061 15.98 -11.76 33.14
N HIS A 1062 17.17 -11.24 33.40
CA HIS A 1062 17.80 -11.23 34.73
C HIS A 1062 17.07 -10.36 35.75
N LEU A 1063 16.36 -9.31 35.33
CA LEU A 1063 15.53 -8.48 36.22
C LEU A 1063 14.21 -9.15 36.58
N ILE A 1064 13.63 -9.94 35.67
CA ILE A 1064 12.38 -10.70 35.90
C ILE A 1064 12.56 -11.75 37.02
N PHE A 1065 13.75 -12.36 37.10
CA PHE A 1065 14.08 -13.40 38.09
C PHE A 1065 14.89 -12.88 39.30
N ASP A 1066 15.02 -11.57 39.47
CA ASP A 1066 15.61 -10.98 40.66
C ASP A 1066 14.50 -10.56 41.64
N ASP A 1067 14.49 -11.15 42.84
CA ASP A 1067 13.50 -10.87 43.91
C ASP A 1067 13.36 -9.38 44.26
N ARG A 1068 14.33 -8.54 43.87
CA ARG A 1068 14.26 -7.10 44.06
C ARG A 1068 13.35 -6.44 43.04
N TYR A 1069 13.29 -6.91 41.78
CA TYR A 1069 12.64 -6.24 40.64
C TYR A 1069 11.44 -6.99 40.03
N SER A 1070 11.23 -8.25 40.40
CA SER A 1070 10.09 -9.08 39.97
C SER A 1070 8.72 -8.55 40.44
N ASP A 1071 8.69 -7.46 41.20
CA ASP A 1071 7.49 -6.69 41.57
C ASP A 1071 7.03 -5.69 40.49
N ILE A 1072 7.92 -5.31 39.56
CA ILE A 1072 7.64 -4.31 38.52
C ILE A 1072 8.10 -4.72 37.11
N VAL A 1073 9.13 -5.56 36.96
CA VAL A 1073 9.68 -5.95 35.65
C VAL A 1073 9.07 -7.27 35.18
N ASP A 1074 8.40 -7.21 34.03
CA ASP A 1074 7.77 -8.36 33.37
C ASP A 1074 7.91 -8.20 31.83
N ILE A 1075 6.94 -8.66 31.05
CA ILE A 1075 6.91 -8.60 29.58
C ILE A 1075 5.57 -8.03 29.13
N TYR A 1076 5.60 -6.80 28.64
CA TYR A 1076 4.42 -6.11 28.12
C TYR A 1076 4.53 -6.02 26.60
N GLU A 1077 3.54 -6.55 25.86
CA GLU A 1077 3.47 -6.38 24.41
C GLU A 1077 3.03 -4.94 24.07
N GLY A 1078 3.63 -4.39 23.01
CA GLY A 1078 3.46 -3.02 22.56
C GLY A 1078 4.73 -2.17 22.74
N GLY A 1079 5.15 -1.49 21.67
CA GLY A 1079 6.31 -0.62 21.61
C GLY A 1079 6.70 -0.30 20.16
N TYR A 1080 7.62 0.64 19.98
CA TYR A 1080 8.11 1.11 18.67
C TYR A 1080 6.98 1.41 17.69
N MET A 1081 6.02 2.24 18.13
CA MET A 1081 4.78 2.62 17.43
C MET A 1081 3.74 1.51 17.20
N HIS A 1082 4.04 0.25 17.54
CA HIS A 1082 3.20 -0.92 17.25
C HIS A 1082 2.60 -1.53 18.53
N ASN A 1083 1.36 -2.04 18.49
CA ASN A 1083 0.76 -2.69 19.66
C ASN A 1083 1.09 -4.19 19.78
N ARG A 1084 1.70 -4.80 18.76
CA ARG A 1084 2.03 -6.23 18.70
C ARG A 1084 3.44 -6.48 18.16
N GLY A 1085 4.05 -7.60 18.52
CA GLY A 1085 5.38 -8.04 18.04
C GLY A 1085 6.60 -7.37 18.69
N VAL A 1086 6.43 -6.17 19.25
CA VAL A 1086 7.44 -5.51 20.10
C VAL A 1086 7.04 -5.69 21.56
N PHE A 1087 8.03 -5.93 22.43
CA PHE A 1087 7.85 -6.11 23.86
C PHE A 1087 8.71 -5.10 24.62
N ARG A 1088 8.25 -4.67 25.80
CA ARG A 1088 8.93 -3.77 26.74
C ARG A 1088 8.88 -4.31 28.16
N SER A 1089 9.79 -3.87 29.03
CA SER A 1089 9.96 -4.48 30.36
C SER A 1089 8.95 -4.05 31.42
N GLU A 1090 8.28 -2.91 31.21
CA GLU A 1090 7.36 -2.27 32.15
C GLU A 1090 6.17 -1.65 31.40
N PRO A 1091 4.99 -1.49 32.03
CA PRO A 1091 3.78 -1.12 31.29
C PRO A 1091 3.80 0.31 30.75
N ASN A 1092 4.59 1.21 31.36
CA ASN A 1092 4.75 2.60 30.95
C ASN A 1092 6.13 3.14 31.35
N SER A 1093 6.70 4.05 30.56
CA SER A 1093 7.94 4.76 30.87
C SER A 1093 8.01 6.11 30.12
N CYS A 1094 9.08 6.87 30.36
CA CYS A 1094 9.42 8.09 29.64
C CYS A 1094 9.35 7.90 28.10
N MET A 1095 9.80 6.74 27.59
CA MET A 1095 9.76 6.45 26.15
C MET A 1095 8.35 6.15 25.60
N ASN A 1096 7.33 6.02 26.46
CA ASN A 1096 5.97 5.67 26.10
C ASN A 1096 5.02 6.87 26.22
N ASN A 1097 5.14 7.67 27.29
CA ASN A 1097 4.25 8.80 27.56
C ASN A 1097 4.94 9.96 28.28
N ASP A 1098 6.25 10.19 28.08
CA ASP A 1098 7.04 11.31 28.65
C ASP A 1098 7.01 11.42 30.20
N ILE A 1099 6.52 10.38 30.89
CA ILE A 1099 6.43 10.32 32.36
C ILE A 1099 7.84 10.39 32.98
N PRO A 1100 8.01 10.87 34.23
CA PRO A 1100 9.31 11.23 34.77
C PRO A 1100 9.99 9.99 35.40
N TYR A 1101 9.98 8.90 34.64
CA TYR A 1101 10.35 7.56 35.05
C TYR A 1101 10.77 6.73 33.83
N TYR A 1102 12.04 6.33 33.76
CA TYR A 1102 12.50 5.31 32.82
C TYR A 1102 12.22 3.91 33.38
N SER A 1103 11.87 2.96 32.50
CA SER A 1103 11.79 1.53 32.83
C SER A 1103 13.14 1.01 33.36
N THR A 1104 13.15 -0.04 34.19
CA THR A 1104 14.34 -0.51 34.89
C THR A 1104 15.47 -0.91 33.94
N ILE A 1105 15.15 -1.59 32.84
CA ILE A 1105 16.14 -1.90 31.79
C ILE A 1105 16.70 -0.64 31.11
N SER A 1106 15.88 0.41 30.94
CA SER A 1106 16.31 1.71 30.43
C SER A 1106 17.29 2.38 31.40
N ARG A 1107 16.99 2.38 32.71
CA ARG A 1107 17.90 2.88 33.74
C ARG A 1107 19.21 2.08 33.76
N GLU A 1108 19.14 0.76 33.60
CA GLU A 1108 20.31 -0.12 33.53
C GLU A 1108 21.17 0.15 32.28
N SER A 1109 20.56 0.30 31.11
CA SER A 1109 21.27 0.62 29.85
C SER A 1109 21.94 1.99 29.90
N ILE A 1110 21.23 3.01 30.40
CA ILE A 1110 21.81 4.35 30.63
C ILE A 1110 23.02 4.25 31.58
N VAL A 1111 22.92 3.51 32.70
CA VAL A 1111 24.04 3.33 33.64
C VAL A 1111 25.21 2.57 33.03
N LYS A 1112 24.96 1.51 32.24
CA LYS A 1112 26.00 0.82 31.44
C LYS A 1112 26.74 1.79 30.53
N ARG A 1113 26.01 2.67 29.84
CA ARG A 1113 26.56 3.67 28.91
C ARG A 1113 27.33 4.79 29.62
N ILE A 1114 26.83 5.26 30.77
CA ILE A 1114 27.56 6.20 31.66
C ILE A 1114 28.89 5.58 32.07
N LYS A 1115 28.89 4.34 32.59
CA LYS A 1115 30.13 3.65 32.99
C LYS A 1115 31.11 3.49 31.82
N ALA A 1116 30.63 3.05 30.66
CA ALA A 1116 31.45 2.89 29.46
C ALA A 1116 32.12 4.21 29.01
N TYR A 1117 31.37 5.30 28.89
CA TYR A 1117 31.93 6.60 28.46
C TYR A 1117 32.83 7.22 29.53
N ALA A 1118 32.52 7.02 30.81
CA ALA A 1118 33.36 7.40 31.94
C ALA A 1118 34.68 6.62 32.03
N GLY A 1119 34.84 5.50 31.31
CA GLY A 1119 36.02 4.63 31.40
C GLY A 1119 36.02 3.75 32.65
N GLU A 1120 34.85 3.33 33.11
CA GLU A 1120 34.64 2.49 34.29
C GLU A 1120 33.90 1.19 33.93
N THR A 1121 34.13 0.13 34.71
CA THR A 1121 33.44 -1.15 34.54
C THR A 1121 32.01 -1.08 35.09
N TYR A 1122 31.04 -1.67 34.38
CA TYR A 1122 29.69 -1.88 34.89
C TYR A 1122 29.64 -3.04 35.90
N SER A 1123 28.77 -2.93 36.90
CA SER A 1123 28.53 -3.91 37.96
C SER A 1123 27.04 -3.91 38.27
N PHE A 1124 26.38 -5.07 38.22
CA PHE A 1124 24.94 -5.16 38.45
C PHE A 1124 24.57 -4.80 39.90
N GLU A 1125 25.30 -5.32 40.89
CA GLU A 1125 25.07 -4.97 42.29
C GLU A 1125 25.31 -3.48 42.59
N ASP A 1126 26.26 -2.83 41.90
CA ASP A 1126 26.42 -1.37 42.02
C ASP A 1126 25.36 -0.58 41.24
N PHE A 1127 24.73 -1.14 40.22
CA PHE A 1127 23.50 -0.58 39.65
C PHE A 1127 22.37 -0.68 40.67
N VAL A 1128 22.02 -1.88 41.14
CA VAL A 1128 20.88 -2.10 42.05
C VAL A 1128 21.02 -1.33 43.37
N LYS A 1129 22.24 -1.17 43.89
CA LYS A 1129 22.53 -0.38 45.10
C LYS A 1129 22.31 1.14 44.93
N ASN A 1130 22.39 1.66 43.70
CA ASN A 1130 22.27 3.09 43.41
C ASN A 1130 21.00 3.44 42.62
N ASP A 1131 20.31 2.44 42.07
CA ASP A 1131 19.04 2.59 41.37
C ASP A 1131 17.93 3.06 42.33
N LYS A 1132 17.04 3.93 41.84
CA LYS A 1132 15.89 4.42 42.61
C LYS A 1132 14.64 4.42 41.76
N ARG A 1133 13.54 3.92 42.33
CA ARG A 1133 12.21 3.84 41.71
C ARG A 1133 11.37 5.10 41.95
N ASP A 1134 12.04 6.22 42.27
CA ASP A 1134 11.41 7.51 42.56
C ASP A 1134 10.84 8.13 41.27
N ALA A 1135 9.72 7.59 40.77
CA ALA A 1135 8.83 8.35 39.93
C ALA A 1135 8.42 9.61 40.71
N GLY A 1136 8.80 10.79 40.20
CA GLY A 1136 8.53 12.05 40.88
C GLY A 1136 7.04 12.23 41.18
N ILE A 1137 6.70 12.87 42.30
CA ILE A 1137 5.30 13.03 42.72
C ILE A 1137 4.54 13.86 41.66
N VAL A 1138 3.74 13.16 40.85
CA VAL A 1138 2.80 13.76 39.89
C VAL A 1138 1.39 13.38 40.34
N GLU A 1139 0.64 14.34 40.89
CA GLU A 1139 -0.78 14.19 41.19
C GLU A 1139 -1.64 14.20 39.90
N SER A 1140 -1.45 13.21 39.04
CA SER A 1140 -2.29 13.01 37.87
C SER A 1140 -3.62 12.35 38.27
N ARG A 1141 -4.76 12.97 37.91
CA ARG A 1141 -6.10 12.41 38.09
C ARG A 1141 -6.43 11.29 37.07
N ALA A 1142 -5.49 10.37 36.86
CA ALA A 1142 -5.55 9.32 35.83
C ALA A 1142 -5.56 7.89 36.41
N PHE A 1143 -5.15 7.69 37.67
CA PHE A 1143 -5.20 6.38 38.34
C PHE A 1143 -6.48 6.23 39.17
N GLY A 1144 -7.59 5.90 38.53
CA GLY A 1144 -8.85 5.68 39.24
C GLY A 1144 -10.03 5.16 38.40
N GLY A 1145 -10.26 3.85 38.45
CA GLY A 1145 -11.59 3.23 38.28
C GLY A 1145 -12.17 3.15 36.86
N ASN A 1146 -12.25 1.92 36.34
CA ASN A 1146 -12.77 1.53 35.02
C ASN A 1146 -11.93 2.03 33.82
N GLY A 1147 -11.76 1.17 32.82
CA GLY A 1147 -11.06 1.52 31.58
C GLY A 1147 -11.93 2.38 30.67
N ASP A 1148 -11.74 3.69 30.72
CA ASP A 1148 -12.35 4.66 29.81
C ASP A 1148 -11.48 4.86 28.55
N GLN A 1149 -12.12 5.09 27.40
CA GLN A 1149 -11.46 5.10 26.10
C GLN A 1149 -10.77 6.44 25.82
N ARG A 1150 -9.43 6.48 25.84
CA ARG A 1150 -8.65 7.60 25.29
C ARG A 1150 -7.45 7.08 24.49
N THR A 1151 -7.51 7.32 23.18
CA THR A 1151 -6.42 7.06 22.25
C THR A 1151 -5.25 7.99 22.53
N SER A 1152 -4.11 7.45 22.95
CA SER A 1152 -2.86 8.18 23.22
C SER A 1152 -2.11 8.57 21.92
N GLY A 1153 -2.84 9.17 20.98
CA GLY A 1153 -2.30 9.71 19.71
C GLY A 1153 -1.67 11.09 19.89
N THR A 1154 -0.78 11.25 20.86
CA THR A 1154 0.06 12.46 21.00
C THR A 1154 1.27 12.31 20.11
N TYR A 1155 1.35 13.14 19.06
CA TYR A 1155 2.37 13.12 18.01
C TYR A 1155 3.77 13.43 18.55
N GLN A 1156 4.56 12.39 18.81
CA GLN A 1156 5.99 12.44 19.09
C GLN A 1156 6.73 12.01 17.81
N HIS A 1157 8.00 12.40 17.66
CA HIS A 1157 8.79 12.03 16.48
C HIS A 1157 9.86 11.00 16.81
N ALA A 1158 9.77 9.85 16.14
CA ALA A 1158 10.81 8.82 16.14
C ALA A 1158 12.20 9.41 15.88
N PRO A 1159 13.25 8.87 16.51
CA PRO A 1159 14.62 9.29 16.26
C PRO A 1159 15.04 8.97 14.82
N ILE A 1160 15.65 9.93 14.13
CA ILE A 1160 16.06 9.75 12.72
C ILE A 1160 17.48 9.19 12.65
N PHE A 1161 17.62 8.04 11.98
CA PHE A 1161 18.91 7.36 11.80
C PHE A 1161 19.63 7.74 10.50
N HIS A 1162 20.82 8.31 10.66
CA HIS A 1162 21.70 8.78 9.60
C HIS A 1162 22.87 7.81 9.37
N LYS A 1163 23.09 7.44 8.10
CA LYS A 1163 24.15 6.50 7.72
C LYS A 1163 25.52 7.15 7.69
N GLY A 1164 26.54 6.41 8.14
CA GLY A 1164 27.91 6.88 8.25
C GLY A 1164 28.16 7.82 9.43
N SER A 1165 29.16 8.68 9.28
CA SER A 1165 29.71 9.53 10.33
C SER A 1165 29.80 10.97 9.82
N PRO A 1166 29.24 11.96 10.53
CA PRO A 1166 29.29 13.37 10.11
C PRO A 1166 30.75 13.87 10.09
N LEU A 1167 31.60 13.30 10.95
CA LEU A 1167 33.03 13.60 11.01
C LEU A 1167 33.86 13.06 9.83
N LYS A 1168 33.28 12.23 8.95
CA LYS A 1168 33.98 11.59 7.81
C LYS A 1168 33.49 12.05 6.43
N MET A 1169 32.43 12.87 6.34
CA MET A 1169 31.93 13.34 5.05
C MET A 1169 32.89 14.34 4.41
N ALA A 1170 33.15 14.19 3.11
CA ALA A 1170 33.93 15.17 2.35
C ALA A 1170 33.07 16.42 2.13
N LYS A 1171 33.58 17.62 2.49
CA LYS A 1171 32.85 18.89 2.41
C LYS A 1171 32.18 19.08 1.04
N VAL A 1172 30.86 18.87 0.98
CA VAL A 1172 30.05 19.21 -0.18
C VAL A 1172 30.03 20.73 -0.30
N ARG A 1173 30.34 21.27 -1.48
CA ARG A 1173 30.22 22.71 -1.73
C ARG A 1173 28.74 23.08 -1.70
N LYS A 1174 28.32 23.89 -0.72
CA LYS A 1174 27.04 24.60 -0.80
C LYS A 1174 26.98 25.33 -2.15
N HIS A 1175 26.03 24.96 -3.00
CA HIS A 1175 25.68 25.78 -4.15
C HIS A 1175 25.08 27.11 -3.64
N ARG A 1176 25.29 28.17 -4.42
CA ARG A 1176 24.82 29.54 -4.16
C ARG A 1176 23.60 29.85 -5.03
#